data_AF-A0A0A0JRZ0-F1
#
_entry.id   AF-A0A0A0JRZ0-F1
#
_cell.length_a   1.000
_cell.length_b   1.000
_cell.length_c   1.000
_cell.angle_alpha   90.00
_cell.angle_beta   90.00
_cell.angle_gamma   90.00
#
_symmetry.space_group_name_H-M   'P 1'
#
loop_
_entity.id
_entity.type
_entity.pdbx_description
1 polymer ?
#
loop_
_entity_poly.entity_id
_entity_poly.type
_entity_poly.pdbx_seq_one_letter_code
_entity_poly.pdbx_strand_id
1 'polypeptide(L)'
;MAGRINADDIQAVKERSSIEDVVRDHVTLRPGGVGSLKGLCPFHDEKTPSFTVRPTVGAYHCFGCGEGGDVISFVQKVEHLTFAESVERLAAKIGMELRYEEGGRREDGGGIGRRSRLIEAHRVAEEFYAAALVDRPDARPARDFMRERGFNRAVAEQFGMGFAPRGGEDLTRHLREKGFSEDEMVTAGLSGRGSRGLYDRFRGRLVWPIRDVTGDTVGFGARRLLDDDRIAAKYLNTSETPIYKKSTVLYGLDAAKKSIATERRAVIVEGYTDVMAAHLAGVEGAVATCGTAFGIDHIKILRRIMRDEADGAPAKVIFTFDGDAAGQKAAMKAFGEDQRWASQSFVAVAPDGMDPCDLRLAKGDDAVRALVEDAVPMFEFAVRTTITRFDLETAEGRVQAMQAVAPIINSIRDSSLRPEYIRTVAGMLGVEVEQVRSEVQRAGRVKAREVSESTPARPGDRTPASTDDVPEPSDQEGAAALPQPNLRDPIVRTERQLLQALLQYPTRFNTETIDALPTVAFTAPAHAAIFDGVRAVASRASQLSTAGWTSAVAEAGALAVRGLLAELSVAPLPTKVDPSTGLPPQRYLDSLVIGVHDAGLSRQIADETAAIRRLQNSPEPDQEALRERSRKLIELEMNRTRLRDRLTS
;
A
#
# COMPACT_ATOMS: atom_id res chain seq x y z
N MET A 1 -14.28 10.82 5.05
CA MET A 1 -13.46 10.05 6.01
C MET A 1 -14.41 9.17 6.82
N ALA A 2 -14.14 7.87 6.95
CA ALA A 2 -14.87 7.06 7.93
C ALA A 2 -14.59 7.66 9.32
N GLY A 3 -15.62 7.86 10.13
CA GLY A 3 -15.43 8.33 11.50
C GLY A 3 -14.47 7.40 12.24
N ARG A 4 -13.77 7.91 13.26
CA ARG A 4 -12.95 7.07 14.14
C ARG A 4 -13.90 6.25 15.00
N ILE A 5 -13.84 4.91 14.89
CA ILE A 5 -14.62 4.01 15.75
C ILE A 5 -14.23 4.30 17.20
N ASN A 6 -15.22 4.43 18.07
CA ASN A 6 -15.03 4.69 19.49
C ASN A 6 -14.14 3.60 20.11
N ALA A 7 -13.15 4.03 20.91
CA ALA A 7 -12.15 3.13 21.45
C ALA A 7 -12.76 2.03 22.35
N ASP A 8 -13.83 2.34 23.10
CA ASP A 8 -14.50 1.37 23.96
C ASP A 8 -15.20 0.30 23.14
N ASP A 9 -15.75 0.66 21.98
CA ASP A 9 -16.45 -0.29 21.11
C ASP A 9 -15.47 -1.21 20.38
N ILE A 10 -14.30 -0.70 19.98
CA ILE A 10 -13.19 -1.54 19.47
C ILE A 10 -12.81 -2.58 20.52
N GLN A 11 -12.65 -2.15 21.78
CA GLN A 11 -12.28 -3.03 22.88
C GLN A 11 -13.38 -4.06 23.16
N ALA A 12 -14.64 -3.65 23.18
CA ALA A 12 -15.78 -4.53 23.37
C ALA A 12 -15.93 -5.57 22.26
N VAL A 13 -15.69 -5.20 20.99
CA VAL A 13 -15.65 -6.16 19.87
C VAL A 13 -14.55 -7.19 20.08
N LYS A 14 -13.37 -6.76 20.52
CA LYS A 14 -12.23 -7.64 20.77
C LYS A 14 -12.50 -8.61 21.93
N GLU A 15 -13.16 -8.17 22.99
CA GLU A 15 -13.50 -8.99 24.16
C GLU A 15 -14.65 -9.97 23.89
N ARG A 16 -15.66 -9.55 23.12
CA ARG A 16 -16.86 -10.35 22.83
C ARG A 16 -16.66 -11.31 21.66
N SER A 17 -15.63 -11.10 20.84
CA SER A 17 -15.32 -11.99 19.72
C SER A 17 -14.46 -13.15 20.19
N SER A 18 -15.02 -14.36 20.17
CA SER A 18 -14.28 -15.59 20.43
C SER A 18 -13.24 -15.83 19.33
N ILE A 19 -11.95 -15.67 19.67
CA ILE A 19 -10.87 -15.93 18.72
C ILE A 19 -10.85 -17.39 18.25
N GLU A 20 -11.29 -18.33 19.10
CA GLU A 20 -11.41 -19.73 18.72
C GLU A 20 -12.43 -19.91 17.61
N ASP A 21 -13.64 -19.36 17.77
CA ASP A 21 -14.72 -19.53 16.80
C ASP A 21 -14.40 -18.81 15.49
N VAL A 22 -13.80 -17.62 15.56
CA VAL A 22 -13.36 -16.88 14.38
C VAL A 22 -12.28 -17.65 13.62
N VAL A 23 -11.31 -18.26 14.30
CA VAL A 23 -10.26 -19.04 13.62
C VAL A 23 -10.83 -20.34 13.03
N ARG A 24 -11.76 -21.01 13.72
CA ARG A 24 -12.36 -22.28 13.28
C ARG A 24 -13.09 -22.17 11.94
N ASP A 25 -13.56 -20.98 11.58
CA ASP A 25 -14.17 -20.72 10.27
C ASP A 25 -13.16 -20.89 9.11
N HIS A 26 -11.86 -20.76 9.38
CA HIS A 26 -10.80 -20.81 8.35
C HIS A 26 -9.87 -22.02 8.51
N VAL A 27 -9.68 -22.53 9.74
CA VAL A 27 -8.67 -23.53 10.05
C VAL A 27 -9.23 -24.61 10.98
N THR A 28 -8.94 -25.87 10.68
CA THR A 28 -9.24 -26.97 11.60
C THR A 28 -8.28 -26.94 12.80
N LEU A 29 -8.82 -26.66 13.99
CA LEU A 29 -8.08 -26.64 15.25
C LEU A 29 -8.24 -27.96 16.04
N ARG A 30 -7.15 -28.41 16.66
CA ARG A 30 -7.08 -29.56 17.58
C ARG A 30 -6.46 -29.14 18.92
N PRO A 31 -6.70 -29.85 20.03
CA PRO A 31 -6.04 -29.56 21.30
C PRO A 31 -4.51 -29.65 21.19
N GLY A 32 -3.81 -28.60 21.66
CA GLY A 32 -2.34 -28.46 21.58
C GLY A 32 -1.63 -28.39 22.94
N GLY A 33 -2.35 -28.63 24.04
CA GLY A 33 -1.89 -28.48 25.43
C GLY A 33 -2.99 -27.90 26.31
N VAL A 34 -2.72 -27.72 27.62
CA VAL A 34 -3.69 -27.11 28.55
C VAL A 34 -3.94 -25.65 28.13
N GLY A 35 -5.19 -25.34 27.74
CA GLY A 35 -5.59 -23.99 27.35
C GLY A 35 -5.08 -23.52 25.98
N SER A 36 -4.63 -24.43 25.11
CA SER A 36 -4.09 -24.10 23.78
C SER A 36 -4.66 -25.00 22.70
N LEU A 37 -4.95 -24.42 21.55
CA LEU A 37 -5.38 -25.10 20.33
C LEU A 37 -4.30 -24.99 19.26
N LYS A 38 -4.23 -25.95 18.34
CA LYS A 38 -3.21 -26.05 17.31
C LYS A 38 -3.80 -26.45 15.96
N GLY A 39 -3.31 -25.88 14.87
CA GLY A 39 -3.73 -26.16 13.50
C GLY A 39 -2.62 -25.91 12.48
N LEU A 40 -2.94 -26.11 11.20
CA LEU A 40 -2.08 -25.66 10.11
C LEU A 40 -2.26 -24.15 9.92
N CYS A 41 -1.18 -23.44 9.65
CA CYS A 41 -1.23 -22.00 9.47
C CYS A 41 -1.97 -21.60 8.19
N PRO A 42 -2.91 -20.64 8.25
CA PRO A 42 -3.57 -20.13 7.05
C PRO A 42 -2.74 -19.09 6.28
N PHE A 43 -1.57 -18.70 6.82
CA PHE A 43 -0.75 -17.61 6.28
C PHE A 43 0.50 -18.07 5.53
N HIS A 44 0.86 -19.35 5.64
CA HIS A 44 1.95 -19.95 4.88
C HIS A 44 1.72 -21.46 4.74
N ASP A 45 2.31 -22.06 3.72
CA ASP A 45 2.13 -23.49 3.46
C ASP A 45 3.04 -24.33 4.38
N GLU A 46 2.45 -25.24 5.14
CA GLU A 46 3.16 -26.11 6.07
C GLU A 46 2.51 -27.50 6.16
N LYS A 47 3.32 -28.53 6.43
CA LYS A 47 2.84 -29.92 6.59
C LYS A 47 2.64 -30.32 8.06
N THR A 48 3.28 -29.61 8.98
CA THR A 48 3.22 -29.86 10.42
C THR A 48 2.53 -28.69 11.09
N PRO A 49 1.50 -28.91 11.94
CA PRO A 49 0.85 -27.82 12.65
C PRO A 49 1.84 -26.96 13.42
N SER A 50 1.93 -25.67 13.11
CA SER A 50 2.69 -24.69 13.90
C SER A 50 1.83 -23.49 14.36
N PHE A 51 0.60 -23.39 13.84
CA PHE A 51 -0.38 -22.38 14.22
C PHE A 51 -1.01 -22.71 15.57
N THR A 52 -0.90 -21.80 16.53
CA THR A 52 -1.35 -21.99 17.91
C THR A 52 -2.31 -20.87 18.31
N VAL A 53 -3.46 -21.22 18.90
CA VAL A 53 -4.46 -20.27 19.41
C VAL A 53 -4.62 -20.47 20.91
N ARG A 54 -4.63 -19.37 21.66
CA ARG A 54 -4.89 -19.38 23.11
C ARG A 54 -6.16 -18.58 23.41
N PRO A 55 -7.33 -19.23 23.55
CA PRO A 55 -8.60 -18.54 23.73
C PRO A 55 -8.63 -17.63 24.96
N THR A 56 -8.04 -18.08 26.08
CA THR A 56 -7.97 -17.29 27.33
C THR A 56 -7.11 -16.03 27.23
N VAL A 57 -6.16 -15.99 26.28
CA VAL A 57 -5.30 -14.84 26.01
C VAL A 57 -5.90 -13.95 24.91
N GLY A 58 -6.86 -14.46 24.13
CA GLY A 58 -7.45 -13.75 23.00
C GLY A 58 -6.48 -13.55 21.83
N ALA A 59 -5.47 -14.41 21.68
CA ALA A 59 -4.40 -14.25 20.69
C ALA A 59 -4.01 -15.57 19.99
N TYR A 60 -3.46 -15.44 18.79
CA TYR A 60 -2.85 -16.52 18.02
C TYR A 60 -1.38 -16.23 17.70
N HIS A 61 -0.62 -17.29 17.44
CA HIS A 61 0.73 -17.21 16.91
C HIS A 61 1.09 -18.45 16.10
N CYS A 62 1.75 -18.24 14.97
CA CYS A 62 2.31 -19.28 14.13
C CYS A 62 3.82 -19.40 14.35
N PHE A 63 4.28 -20.55 14.83
CA PHE A 63 5.71 -20.78 15.06
C PHE A 63 6.51 -21.07 13.78
N GLY A 64 5.85 -21.34 12.65
CA GLY A 64 6.50 -21.47 11.34
C GLY A 64 6.86 -20.13 10.71
N CYS A 65 5.87 -19.27 10.46
CA CYS A 65 6.07 -17.98 9.78
C CYS A 65 6.16 -16.74 10.70
N GLY A 66 5.98 -16.90 12.02
CA GLY A 66 6.02 -15.78 12.98
C GLY A 66 4.77 -14.91 13.02
N GLU A 67 3.74 -15.22 12.23
CA GLU A 67 2.49 -14.47 12.22
C GLU A 67 1.73 -14.62 13.54
N GLY A 68 1.39 -13.49 14.18
CA GLY A 68 0.60 -13.48 15.40
C GLY A 68 -0.25 -12.21 15.53
N GLY A 69 -1.17 -12.24 16.48
CA GLY A 69 -2.05 -11.11 16.78
C GLY A 69 -3.30 -11.52 17.55
N ASP A 70 -4.22 -10.57 17.68
CA ASP A 70 -5.55 -10.80 18.25
C ASP A 70 -6.57 -11.22 17.19
N VAL A 71 -7.83 -11.34 17.59
CA VAL A 71 -8.95 -11.70 16.71
C VAL A 71 -9.14 -10.71 15.55
N ILE A 72 -8.93 -9.40 15.78
CA ILE A 72 -9.03 -8.38 14.74
C ILE A 72 -7.87 -8.54 13.75
N SER A 73 -6.66 -8.70 14.26
CA SER A 73 -5.44 -8.92 13.46
C SER A 73 -5.53 -10.19 12.61
N PHE A 74 -6.17 -11.25 13.14
CA PHE A 74 -6.42 -12.49 12.41
C PHE A 74 -7.32 -12.21 11.20
N VAL A 75 -8.47 -11.57 11.41
CA VAL A 75 -9.42 -11.21 10.35
C VAL A 75 -8.79 -10.29 9.31
N GLN A 76 -8.04 -9.26 9.75
CA GLN A 76 -7.32 -8.36 8.85
C GLN A 76 -6.37 -9.09 7.89
N LYS A 77 -5.68 -10.13 8.39
CA LYS A 77 -4.68 -10.87 7.61
C LYS A 77 -5.29 -11.97 6.77
N VAL A 78 -6.28 -12.70 7.30
CA VAL A 78 -6.89 -13.85 6.61
C VAL A 78 -7.92 -13.41 5.56
N GLU A 79 -8.62 -12.29 5.81
CA GLU A 79 -9.60 -11.71 4.88
C GLU A 79 -9.06 -10.49 4.13
N HIS A 80 -7.81 -10.09 4.37
CA HIS A 80 -7.15 -8.92 3.75
C HIS A 80 -7.88 -7.58 3.98
N LEU A 81 -8.62 -7.47 5.07
CA LEU A 81 -9.42 -6.29 5.44
C LEU A 81 -8.58 -5.20 6.14
N THR A 82 -8.97 -3.93 6.00
CA THR A 82 -8.43 -2.85 6.85
C THR A 82 -8.86 -3.04 8.31
N PHE A 83 -8.26 -2.28 9.22
CA PHE A 83 -8.60 -2.35 10.65
C PHE A 83 -10.08 -2.06 10.90
N ALA A 84 -10.59 -0.95 10.35
CA ALA A 84 -11.98 -0.55 10.52
C ALA A 84 -12.95 -1.60 9.95
N GLU A 85 -12.68 -2.10 8.74
CA GLU A 85 -13.49 -3.17 8.12
C GLU A 85 -13.48 -4.45 8.96
N SER A 86 -12.35 -4.80 9.58
CA SER A 86 -12.26 -6.00 10.43
C SER A 86 -13.02 -5.84 11.74
N VAL A 87 -12.98 -4.64 12.34
CA VAL A 87 -13.79 -4.31 13.53
C VAL A 87 -15.28 -4.32 13.18
N GLU A 88 -15.67 -3.72 12.06
CA GLU A 88 -17.06 -3.72 11.58
C GLU A 88 -17.56 -5.14 11.26
N ARG A 89 -16.74 -5.96 10.60
CA ARG A 89 -17.03 -7.37 10.29
C ARG A 89 -17.26 -8.21 11.54
N LEU A 90 -16.41 -8.05 12.56
CA LEU A 90 -16.54 -8.73 13.84
C LEU A 90 -17.73 -8.22 14.65
N ALA A 91 -17.96 -6.91 14.67
CA ALA A 91 -19.12 -6.30 15.33
C ALA A 91 -20.44 -6.82 14.75
N ALA A 92 -20.55 -6.92 13.41
CA ALA A 92 -21.71 -7.50 12.75
C ALA A 92 -21.92 -8.98 13.13
N LYS A 93 -20.84 -9.77 13.25
CA LYS A 93 -20.90 -11.18 13.63
C LYS A 93 -21.43 -11.39 15.06
N ILE A 94 -21.14 -10.47 15.98
CA ILE A 94 -21.61 -10.53 17.38
C ILE A 94 -22.88 -9.69 17.63
N GLY A 95 -23.47 -9.09 16.58
CA GLY A 95 -24.65 -8.24 16.68
C GLY A 95 -24.44 -6.96 17.50
N MET A 96 -23.25 -6.35 17.43
CA MET A 96 -22.90 -5.12 18.14
C MET A 96 -22.92 -3.91 17.19
N GLU A 97 -23.60 -2.84 17.58
CA GLU A 97 -23.52 -1.54 16.90
C GLU A 97 -22.30 -0.76 17.38
N LEU A 98 -21.60 -0.10 16.44
CA LEU A 98 -20.40 0.69 16.71
C LEU A 98 -20.71 2.19 16.75
N ARG A 99 -20.20 2.86 17.78
CA ARG A 99 -20.19 4.32 17.97
C ARG A 99 -18.91 4.90 17.37
N TYR A 100 -18.97 6.17 16.95
CA TYR A 100 -17.85 6.89 16.35
C TYR A 100 -17.67 8.24 17.07
N GLU A 101 -16.43 8.67 17.32
CA GLU A 101 -16.13 9.94 18.02
C GLU A 101 -16.32 11.18 17.11
N GLU A 102 -16.70 12.31 17.71
CA GLU A 102 -17.34 13.48 17.08
C GLU A 102 -16.59 14.10 15.88
N GLY A 103 -17.38 14.31 14.82
CA GLY A 103 -17.04 14.86 13.53
C GLY A 103 -18.13 14.52 12.52
N GLY A 104 -19.38 14.74 12.93
CA GLY A 104 -20.59 14.39 12.18
C GLY A 104 -21.60 13.69 13.08
N ARG A 105 -22.58 14.47 13.56
CA ARG A 105 -23.87 13.95 14.01
C ARG A 105 -24.46 13.15 12.84
N ARG A 106 -24.23 11.84 12.82
CA ARG A 106 -25.09 10.90 12.08
C ARG A 106 -26.37 10.83 12.91
N GLU A 107 -27.36 11.65 12.56
CA GLU A 107 -28.73 11.29 12.87
C GLU A 107 -28.96 9.90 12.26
N ASP A 108 -29.31 8.98 13.15
CA ASP A 108 -29.74 7.59 12.95
C ASP A 108 -28.70 6.62 12.34
N GLY A 109 -28.15 5.74 13.19
CA GLY A 109 -27.86 4.30 12.96
C GLY A 109 -27.40 3.73 11.60
N GLY A 110 -26.89 4.55 10.67
CA GLY A 110 -26.95 4.21 9.24
C GLY A 110 -25.63 3.83 8.56
N GLY A 111 -24.46 3.87 9.20
CA GLY A 111 -23.18 3.66 8.50
C GLY A 111 -22.97 2.23 7.97
N ILE A 112 -23.03 1.26 8.88
CA ILE A 112 -22.83 -0.17 8.60
C ILE A 112 -24.10 -0.78 8.01
N GLY A 113 -25.28 -0.37 8.53
CA GLY A 113 -26.58 -0.75 7.97
C GLY A 113 -26.72 -0.33 6.51
N ARG A 114 -26.33 0.91 6.15
CA ARG A 114 -26.38 1.37 4.76
C ARG A 114 -25.37 0.63 3.89
N ARG A 115 -24.09 0.50 4.28
CA ARG A 115 -23.11 -0.25 3.47
C ARG A 115 -23.55 -1.70 3.24
N SER A 116 -23.95 -2.40 4.31
CA SER A 116 -24.47 -3.77 4.24
C SER A 116 -25.72 -3.86 3.36
N ARG A 117 -26.65 -2.90 3.47
CA ARG A 117 -27.82 -2.82 2.59
C ARG A 117 -27.47 -2.60 1.12
N LEU A 118 -26.48 -1.77 0.81
CA LEU A 118 -26.04 -1.57 -0.56
C LEU A 118 -25.38 -2.85 -1.12
N ILE A 119 -24.58 -3.56 -0.32
CA ILE A 119 -23.99 -4.85 -0.70
C ILE A 119 -25.10 -5.89 -0.94
N GLU A 120 -26.06 -5.98 -0.03
CA GLU A 120 -27.20 -6.90 -0.15
C GLU A 120 -28.06 -6.59 -1.39
N ALA A 121 -28.27 -5.31 -1.71
CA ALA A 121 -28.94 -4.91 -2.95
C ALA A 121 -28.18 -5.37 -4.21
N HIS A 122 -26.85 -5.32 -4.19
CA HIS A 122 -26.03 -5.82 -5.30
C HIS A 122 -26.04 -7.35 -5.39
N ARG A 123 -26.03 -8.06 -4.26
CA ARG A 123 -26.19 -9.53 -4.23
C ARG A 123 -27.52 -9.95 -4.86
N VAL A 124 -28.62 -9.29 -4.47
CA VAL A 124 -29.95 -9.53 -5.05
C VAL A 124 -30.00 -9.15 -6.54
N ALA A 125 -29.36 -8.05 -6.93
CA ALA A 125 -29.29 -7.65 -8.34
C ALA A 125 -28.48 -8.65 -9.18
N GLU A 126 -27.41 -9.20 -8.64
CA GLU A 126 -26.61 -10.25 -9.28
C GLU A 126 -27.45 -11.51 -9.53
N GLU A 127 -28.15 -12.01 -8.51
CA GLU A 127 -29.06 -13.16 -8.65
C GLU A 127 -30.14 -12.90 -9.71
N PHE A 128 -30.72 -11.70 -9.70
CA PHE A 128 -31.72 -11.29 -10.69
C PHE A 128 -31.14 -11.31 -12.11
N TYR A 129 -29.96 -10.74 -12.33
CA TYR A 129 -29.33 -10.72 -13.65
C TYR A 129 -28.91 -12.11 -14.11
N ALA A 130 -28.40 -12.96 -13.22
CA ALA A 130 -28.05 -14.34 -13.52
C ALA A 130 -29.28 -15.15 -13.96
N ALA A 131 -30.40 -15.05 -13.22
CA ALA A 131 -31.66 -15.67 -13.61
C ALA A 131 -32.17 -15.15 -14.96
N ALA A 132 -32.11 -13.83 -15.18
CA ALA A 132 -32.52 -13.21 -16.43
C ALA A 132 -31.71 -13.71 -17.66
N LEU A 133 -30.41 -14.00 -17.50
CA LEU A 133 -29.58 -14.54 -18.57
C LEU A 133 -30.07 -15.92 -19.06
N VAL A 134 -30.59 -16.74 -18.15
CA VAL A 134 -31.10 -18.09 -18.44
C VAL A 134 -32.53 -18.04 -18.93
N ASP A 135 -33.41 -17.37 -18.19
CA ASP A 135 -34.86 -17.52 -18.35
C ASP A 135 -35.47 -16.59 -19.39
N ARG A 136 -34.82 -15.45 -19.66
CA ARG A 136 -35.41 -14.43 -20.52
C ARG A 136 -35.16 -14.70 -22.00
N PRO A 137 -36.20 -14.63 -22.86
CA PRO A 137 -36.01 -14.77 -24.31
C PRO A 137 -35.15 -13.66 -24.91
N ASP A 138 -35.27 -12.43 -24.41
CA ASP A 138 -34.50 -11.27 -24.89
C ASP A 138 -33.02 -11.30 -24.50
N ALA A 139 -32.60 -12.25 -23.65
CA ALA A 139 -31.19 -12.52 -23.35
C ALA A 139 -30.48 -13.38 -24.43
N ARG A 140 -31.16 -13.79 -25.51
CA ARG A 140 -30.56 -14.59 -26.60
C ARG A 140 -29.27 -13.97 -27.17
N PRO A 141 -29.20 -12.66 -27.49
CA PRO A 141 -27.96 -12.04 -27.97
C PRO A 141 -26.79 -12.14 -26.97
N ALA A 142 -27.07 -12.12 -25.67
CA ALA A 142 -26.05 -12.28 -24.64
C ALA A 142 -25.47 -13.70 -24.66
N ARG A 143 -26.34 -14.71 -24.75
CA ARG A 143 -25.94 -16.13 -24.83
C ARG A 143 -25.19 -16.44 -26.12
N ASP A 144 -25.59 -15.83 -27.24
CA ASP A 144 -24.90 -15.99 -28.52
C ASP A 144 -23.49 -15.37 -28.46
N PHE A 145 -23.35 -14.16 -27.91
CA PHE A 145 -22.03 -13.53 -27.66
C PHE A 145 -21.12 -14.40 -26.78
N MET A 146 -21.67 -14.97 -25.70
CA MET A 146 -20.91 -15.86 -24.82
C MET A 146 -20.45 -17.13 -25.54
N ARG A 147 -21.32 -17.73 -26.37
CA ARG A 147 -20.99 -18.91 -27.17
C ARG A 147 -19.87 -18.63 -28.16
N GLU A 148 -19.92 -17.49 -28.84
CA GLU A 148 -18.88 -17.03 -29.78
C GLU A 148 -17.51 -16.85 -29.10
N ARG A 149 -17.50 -16.53 -27.80
CA ARG A 149 -16.28 -16.40 -26.99
C ARG A 149 -15.90 -17.66 -26.21
N GLY A 150 -16.61 -18.76 -26.42
CA GLY A 150 -16.35 -20.03 -25.73
C GLY A 150 -16.66 -20.01 -24.24
N PHE A 151 -17.55 -19.12 -23.79
CA PHE A 151 -18.02 -19.04 -22.41
C PHE A 151 -19.32 -19.83 -22.26
N ASN A 152 -19.21 -21.04 -21.74
CA ASN A 152 -20.36 -21.92 -21.50
C ASN A 152 -21.09 -21.54 -20.19
N ARG A 153 -22.12 -22.31 -19.83
CA ARG A 153 -22.90 -22.09 -18.61
C ARG A 153 -22.07 -22.16 -17.33
N ALA A 154 -21.15 -23.12 -17.21
CA ALA A 154 -20.31 -23.25 -16.02
C ALA A 154 -19.40 -22.03 -15.84
N VAL A 155 -18.86 -21.50 -16.94
CA VAL A 155 -18.08 -20.25 -16.93
C VAL A 155 -18.97 -19.07 -16.53
N ALA A 156 -20.19 -19.00 -17.07
CA ALA A 156 -21.15 -17.96 -16.71
C ALA A 156 -21.43 -17.94 -15.21
N GLU A 157 -21.67 -19.12 -14.62
CA GLU A 157 -21.93 -19.29 -13.19
C GLU A 157 -20.69 -18.95 -12.35
N GLN A 158 -19.49 -19.40 -12.76
CA GLN A 158 -18.24 -19.09 -12.08
C GLN A 158 -17.98 -17.58 -11.96
N PHE A 159 -18.21 -16.82 -13.04
CA PHE A 159 -17.97 -15.37 -13.07
C PHE A 159 -19.22 -14.53 -12.75
N GLY A 160 -20.32 -15.18 -12.34
CA GLY A 160 -21.58 -14.51 -11.99
C GLY A 160 -22.23 -13.73 -13.13
N MET A 161 -22.00 -14.12 -14.38
CA MET A 161 -22.51 -13.41 -15.55
C MET A 161 -24.03 -13.36 -15.55
N GLY A 162 -24.58 -12.22 -15.99
CA GLY A 162 -26.01 -11.99 -16.03
C GLY A 162 -26.46 -11.16 -17.23
N PHE A 163 -27.76 -10.94 -17.36
CA PHE A 163 -28.35 -10.12 -18.41
C PHE A 163 -29.26 -9.06 -17.80
N ALA A 164 -29.04 -7.80 -18.16
CA ALA A 164 -29.95 -6.71 -17.81
C ALA A 164 -31.11 -6.65 -18.81
N PRO A 165 -32.37 -6.86 -18.39
CA PRO A 165 -33.53 -6.82 -19.29
C PRO A 165 -33.75 -5.46 -19.95
N ARG A 166 -34.53 -5.44 -21.03
CA ARG A 166 -34.81 -4.21 -21.80
C ARG A 166 -35.91 -3.31 -21.22
N GLY A 167 -36.77 -3.83 -20.35
CA GLY A 167 -37.98 -3.14 -19.88
C GLY A 167 -37.71 -1.87 -19.07
N GLY A 168 -36.51 -1.74 -18.51
CA GLY A 168 -35.98 -0.48 -17.99
C GLY A 168 -36.44 -0.11 -16.58
N GLU A 169 -37.26 -0.95 -15.95
CA GLU A 169 -37.66 -0.87 -14.53
C GLU A 169 -37.74 -2.28 -13.89
N ASP A 170 -37.29 -3.32 -14.59
CA ASP A 170 -37.41 -4.71 -14.16
C ASP A 170 -36.63 -4.95 -12.85
N LEU A 171 -35.37 -4.49 -12.78
CA LEU A 171 -34.56 -4.61 -11.56
C LEU A 171 -35.12 -3.72 -10.44
N THR A 172 -35.46 -2.47 -10.77
CA THR A 172 -35.99 -1.51 -9.79
C THR A 172 -37.26 -2.05 -9.11
N ARG A 173 -38.16 -2.68 -9.88
CA ARG A 173 -39.34 -3.34 -9.32
C ARG A 173 -38.96 -4.51 -8.42
N HIS A 174 -38.05 -5.37 -8.88
CA HIS A 174 -37.59 -6.53 -8.13
C HIS A 174 -36.97 -6.14 -6.77
N LEU A 175 -36.12 -5.11 -6.75
CA LEU A 175 -35.51 -4.59 -5.52
C LEU A 175 -36.57 -3.97 -4.59
N ARG A 176 -37.56 -3.26 -5.13
CA ARG A 176 -38.67 -2.73 -4.33
C ARG A 176 -39.47 -3.84 -3.65
N GLU A 177 -39.76 -4.93 -4.37
CA GLU A 177 -40.43 -6.12 -3.82
C GLU A 177 -39.60 -6.82 -2.73
N LYS A 178 -38.27 -6.72 -2.81
CA LYS A 178 -37.33 -7.20 -1.78
C LYS A 178 -37.12 -6.22 -0.63
N GLY A 179 -37.85 -5.10 -0.60
CA GLY A 179 -37.85 -4.15 0.51
C GLY A 179 -36.68 -3.17 0.52
N PHE A 180 -36.06 -2.90 -0.63
CA PHE A 180 -35.09 -1.81 -0.76
C PHE A 180 -35.80 -0.49 -1.06
N SER A 181 -35.38 0.56 -0.37
CA SER A 181 -35.86 1.92 -0.57
C SER A 181 -35.33 2.53 -1.86
N GLU A 182 -36.01 3.57 -2.35
CA GLU A 182 -35.58 4.31 -3.53
C GLU A 182 -34.21 4.97 -3.36
N ASP A 183 -33.91 5.46 -2.17
CA ASP A 183 -32.61 6.07 -1.87
C ASP A 183 -31.48 5.04 -1.88
N GLU A 184 -31.71 3.84 -1.35
CA GLU A 184 -30.73 2.75 -1.39
C GLU A 184 -30.45 2.33 -2.83
N MET A 185 -31.48 2.14 -3.67
CA MET A 185 -31.31 1.74 -5.08
C MET A 185 -30.54 2.78 -5.90
N VAL A 186 -30.79 4.07 -5.67
CA VAL A 186 -30.10 5.17 -6.35
C VAL A 186 -28.68 5.33 -5.82
N THR A 187 -28.48 5.27 -4.50
CA THR A 187 -27.15 5.37 -3.86
C THR A 187 -26.27 4.19 -4.27
N ALA A 188 -26.84 2.99 -4.40
CA ALA A 188 -26.17 1.79 -4.90
C ALA A 188 -25.76 1.92 -6.38
N GLY A 189 -26.29 2.89 -7.12
CA GLY A 189 -26.04 3.03 -8.55
C GLY A 189 -26.72 1.94 -9.40
N LEU A 190 -27.72 1.25 -8.85
CA LEU A 190 -28.53 0.24 -9.56
C LEU A 190 -29.69 0.89 -10.33
N SER A 191 -30.26 1.96 -9.76
CA SER A 191 -31.32 2.76 -10.38
C SER A 191 -30.89 4.21 -10.61
N GLY A 192 -31.48 4.86 -11.62
CA GLY A 192 -31.40 6.30 -11.86
C GLY A 192 -32.74 6.98 -11.60
N ARG A 193 -32.73 8.29 -11.31
CA ARG A 193 -33.94 9.11 -11.20
C ARG A 193 -34.24 9.75 -12.55
N GLY A 194 -35.47 9.61 -13.03
CA GLY A 194 -35.99 10.28 -14.22
C GLY A 194 -37.29 11.03 -13.93
N SER A 195 -37.83 11.72 -14.94
CA SER A 195 -39.06 12.52 -14.80
C SER A 195 -40.32 11.69 -14.52
N ARG A 196 -40.31 10.39 -14.84
CA ARG A 196 -41.42 9.46 -14.62
C ARG A 196 -41.21 8.51 -13.43
N GLY A 197 -40.15 8.72 -12.65
CA GLY A 197 -39.78 7.84 -11.53
C GLY A 197 -38.40 7.22 -11.70
N LEU A 198 -38.14 6.15 -10.93
CA LEU A 198 -36.90 5.39 -11.01
C LEU A 198 -36.83 4.53 -12.26
N TYR A 199 -35.60 4.27 -12.70
CA TYR A 199 -35.33 3.40 -13.83
C TYR A 199 -34.03 2.62 -13.66
N ASP A 200 -33.90 1.49 -14.35
CA ASP A 200 -32.71 0.63 -14.31
C ASP A 200 -31.54 1.29 -15.05
N ARG A 201 -30.36 1.31 -14.42
CA ARG A 201 -29.13 1.87 -15.03
C ARG A 201 -28.62 1.02 -16.20
N PHE A 202 -28.71 -0.29 -16.09
CA PHE A 202 -28.30 -1.25 -17.11
C PHE A 202 -29.53 -1.80 -17.83
N ARG A 203 -29.51 -1.86 -19.16
CA ARG A 203 -30.65 -2.30 -19.98
C ARG A 203 -30.19 -2.95 -21.27
N GLY A 204 -30.72 -4.13 -21.60
CA GLY A 204 -30.40 -4.86 -22.83
C GLY A 204 -28.92 -5.22 -22.98
N ARG A 205 -28.22 -5.45 -21.86
CA ARG A 205 -26.76 -5.63 -21.82
C ARG A 205 -26.38 -6.93 -21.14
N LEU A 206 -25.26 -7.51 -21.58
CA LEU A 206 -24.58 -8.58 -20.84
C LEU A 206 -23.85 -7.94 -19.65
N VAL A 207 -23.98 -8.52 -18.47
CA VAL A 207 -23.54 -7.94 -17.20
C VAL A 207 -22.54 -8.86 -16.51
N TRP A 208 -21.49 -8.26 -15.94
CA TRP A 208 -20.53 -8.90 -15.05
C TRP A 208 -20.58 -8.23 -13.68
N PRO A 209 -20.75 -8.99 -12.58
CA PRO A 209 -20.60 -8.47 -11.24
C PRO A 209 -19.14 -8.07 -11.02
N ILE A 210 -18.94 -6.94 -10.39
CA ILE A 210 -17.63 -6.47 -9.96
C ILE A 210 -17.59 -6.61 -8.45
N ARG A 211 -16.71 -7.49 -7.97
CA ARG A 211 -16.55 -7.81 -6.55
C ARG A 211 -15.38 -7.05 -5.96
N ASP A 212 -15.45 -6.78 -4.66
CA ASP A 212 -14.30 -6.31 -3.90
C ASP A 212 -13.39 -7.49 -3.47
N VAL A 213 -12.39 -7.22 -2.62
CA VAL A 213 -11.43 -8.25 -2.17
C VAL A 213 -12.07 -9.34 -1.29
N THR A 214 -13.19 -9.05 -0.63
CA THR A 214 -13.92 -10.04 0.19
C THR A 214 -14.71 -11.01 -0.67
N GLY A 215 -15.07 -10.58 -1.88
CA GLY A 215 -15.96 -11.30 -2.80
C GLY A 215 -17.37 -10.72 -2.84
N ASP A 216 -17.64 -9.65 -2.08
CA ASP A 216 -18.93 -8.97 -2.12
C ASP A 216 -19.10 -8.20 -3.42
N THR A 217 -20.26 -8.35 -4.08
CA THR A 217 -20.57 -7.57 -5.29
C THR A 217 -20.82 -6.12 -4.91
N VAL A 218 -20.02 -5.23 -5.47
CA VAL A 218 -20.05 -3.79 -5.18
C VAL A 218 -20.46 -2.96 -6.39
N GLY A 219 -20.46 -3.53 -7.58
CA GLY A 219 -20.88 -2.88 -8.80
C GLY A 219 -21.02 -3.86 -9.96
N PHE A 220 -21.27 -3.32 -11.15
CA PHE A 220 -21.46 -4.09 -12.36
C PHE A 220 -20.79 -3.42 -13.55
N GLY A 221 -20.24 -4.24 -14.46
CA GLY A 221 -19.85 -3.85 -15.80
C GLY A 221 -20.82 -4.42 -16.82
N ALA A 222 -21.24 -3.63 -17.80
CA ALA A 222 -22.30 -4.00 -18.72
C ALA A 222 -21.93 -3.70 -20.19
N ARG A 223 -21.86 -4.75 -21.00
CA ARG A 223 -21.51 -4.67 -22.42
C ARG A 223 -22.76 -4.50 -23.28
N ARG A 224 -22.69 -3.53 -24.21
CA ARG A 224 -23.68 -3.34 -25.27
C ARG A 224 -23.74 -4.57 -26.18
N LEU A 225 -24.95 -5.02 -26.52
CA LEU A 225 -25.18 -6.15 -27.42
C LEU A 225 -25.93 -5.75 -28.69
N LEU A 226 -26.71 -4.67 -28.62
CA LEU A 226 -27.65 -4.27 -29.67
C LEU A 226 -27.35 -2.84 -30.14
N ASP A 227 -27.55 -2.61 -31.44
CA ASP A 227 -27.31 -1.31 -32.06
C ASP A 227 -28.37 -0.26 -31.69
N ASP A 228 -29.56 -0.70 -31.27
CA ASP A 228 -30.65 0.18 -30.83
C ASP A 228 -30.56 0.60 -29.35
N ASP A 229 -29.45 0.28 -28.67
CA ASP A 229 -29.19 0.73 -27.30
C ASP A 229 -29.01 2.26 -27.24
N ARG A 230 -29.75 2.90 -26.34
CA ARG A 230 -29.70 4.34 -26.08
C ARG A 230 -28.30 4.83 -25.69
N ILE A 231 -27.51 4.01 -25.01
CA ILE A 231 -26.14 4.36 -24.59
C ILE A 231 -25.17 3.78 -25.61
N ALA A 232 -24.51 4.64 -26.39
CA ALA A 232 -23.64 4.17 -27.46
C ALA A 232 -22.35 3.48 -26.97
N ALA A 233 -21.96 3.68 -25.71
CA ALA A 233 -20.72 3.14 -25.14
C ALA A 233 -20.68 1.60 -25.16
N LYS A 234 -19.56 1.03 -25.64
CA LYS A 234 -19.30 -0.42 -25.71
C LYS A 234 -19.47 -1.09 -24.34
N TYR A 235 -18.92 -0.47 -23.30
CA TYR A 235 -19.07 -0.88 -21.90
C TYR A 235 -19.62 0.29 -21.06
N LEU A 236 -20.44 -0.07 -20.07
CA LEU A 236 -20.99 0.84 -19.07
C LEU A 236 -20.76 0.22 -17.69
N ASN A 237 -20.13 0.97 -16.79
CA ASN A 237 -19.88 0.51 -15.42
C ASN A 237 -20.74 1.29 -14.44
N THR A 238 -20.97 0.71 -13.26
CA THR A 238 -21.53 1.42 -12.11
C THR A 238 -20.79 2.75 -11.91
N SER A 239 -21.55 3.81 -11.62
CA SER A 239 -20.98 5.12 -11.27
C SER A 239 -20.29 5.04 -9.90
N GLU A 240 -19.54 6.07 -9.49
CA GLU A 240 -18.97 6.10 -8.14
C GLU A 240 -20.08 5.99 -7.07
N THR A 241 -19.90 5.12 -6.09
CA THR A 241 -20.82 4.92 -4.96
C THR A 241 -20.05 4.78 -3.65
N PRO A 242 -20.71 4.75 -2.48
CA PRO A 242 -20.03 4.48 -1.21
C PRO A 242 -19.31 3.12 -1.15
N ILE A 243 -19.70 2.16 -1.99
CA ILE A 243 -19.12 0.80 -2.02
C ILE A 243 -18.31 0.50 -3.28
N TYR A 244 -18.44 1.33 -4.33
CA TYR A 244 -17.76 1.16 -5.60
C TYR A 244 -16.90 2.36 -5.94
N LYS A 245 -15.59 2.14 -6.05
CA LYS A 245 -14.61 3.14 -6.49
C LYS A 245 -13.78 2.59 -7.64
N LYS A 246 -13.86 3.22 -8.82
CA LYS A 246 -13.13 2.74 -10.01
C LYS A 246 -11.62 2.75 -9.84
N SER A 247 -11.08 3.64 -9.00
CA SER A 247 -9.64 3.75 -8.76
C SER A 247 -9.04 2.62 -7.92
N THR A 248 -9.88 1.81 -7.26
CA THR A 248 -9.43 0.74 -6.37
C THR A 248 -9.92 -0.64 -6.80
N VAL A 249 -11.04 -0.73 -7.51
CA VAL A 249 -11.62 -2.03 -7.85
C VAL A 249 -10.99 -2.62 -9.11
N LEU A 250 -10.58 -3.88 -9.03
CA LEU A 250 -10.06 -4.68 -10.14
C LEU A 250 -11.00 -5.88 -10.35
N TYR A 251 -11.51 -6.04 -11.56
CA TYR A 251 -12.32 -7.19 -11.91
C TYR A 251 -11.49 -8.48 -11.85
N GLY A 252 -12.07 -9.55 -11.29
CA GLY A 252 -11.43 -10.85 -11.11
C GLY A 252 -10.50 -10.94 -9.90
N LEU A 253 -10.32 -9.86 -9.13
CA LEU A 253 -9.40 -9.86 -7.99
C LEU A 253 -9.83 -10.85 -6.89
N ASP A 254 -11.12 -11.02 -6.69
CA ASP A 254 -11.72 -11.98 -5.75
C ASP A 254 -11.29 -13.42 -6.05
N ALA A 255 -11.27 -13.80 -7.33
CA ALA A 255 -10.79 -15.10 -7.81
C ALA A 255 -9.26 -15.17 -7.85
N ALA A 256 -8.60 -14.08 -8.27
CA ALA A 256 -7.17 -14.05 -8.51
C ALA A 256 -6.33 -13.91 -7.23
N LYS A 257 -6.89 -13.40 -6.13
CA LYS A 257 -6.14 -13.04 -4.91
C LYS A 257 -5.22 -14.15 -4.40
N LYS A 258 -5.69 -15.40 -4.46
CA LYS A 258 -4.93 -16.55 -3.96
C LYS A 258 -3.74 -16.86 -4.86
N SER A 259 -3.95 -16.90 -6.18
CA SER A 259 -2.88 -17.10 -7.16
C SER A 259 -1.88 -15.95 -7.11
N ILE A 260 -2.34 -14.69 -7.07
CA ILE A 260 -1.48 -13.50 -6.95
C ILE A 260 -0.62 -13.58 -5.68
N ALA A 261 -1.20 -13.94 -4.53
CA ALA A 261 -0.45 -14.06 -3.28
C ALA A 261 0.58 -15.19 -3.31
N THR A 262 0.22 -16.34 -3.88
CA THR A 262 1.06 -17.56 -3.90
C THR A 262 2.20 -17.45 -4.92
N GLU A 263 1.88 -17.03 -6.14
CA GLU A 263 2.85 -16.90 -7.24
C GLU A 263 3.63 -15.58 -7.16
N ARG A 264 3.19 -14.64 -6.31
CA ARG A 264 3.67 -13.25 -6.27
C ARG A 264 3.65 -12.61 -7.67
N ARG A 265 2.61 -12.94 -8.45
CA ARG A 265 2.46 -12.56 -9.85
C ARG A 265 1.05 -12.10 -10.14
N ALA A 266 0.90 -10.89 -10.68
CA ALA A 266 -0.38 -10.38 -11.15
C ALA A 266 -0.32 -10.13 -12.67
N VAL A 267 -1.39 -10.45 -13.39
CA VAL A 267 -1.51 -10.19 -14.83
C VAL A 267 -2.61 -9.17 -15.06
N ILE A 268 -2.27 -8.01 -15.61
CA ILE A 268 -3.20 -6.92 -15.86
C ILE A 268 -3.62 -6.99 -17.33
N VAL A 269 -4.90 -7.25 -17.56
CA VAL A 269 -5.52 -7.35 -18.89
C VAL A 269 -6.54 -6.22 -19.10
N GLU A 270 -7.01 -6.03 -20.32
CA GLU A 270 -7.83 -4.87 -20.68
C GLU A 270 -9.30 -4.97 -20.25
N GLY A 271 -9.91 -6.14 -20.40
CA GLY A 271 -11.35 -6.30 -20.22
C GLY A 271 -11.80 -7.53 -19.45
N TYR A 272 -13.11 -7.56 -19.18
CA TYR A 272 -13.78 -8.66 -18.47
C TYR A 272 -13.57 -10.02 -19.15
N THR A 273 -13.68 -10.05 -20.48
CA THR A 273 -13.53 -11.28 -21.28
C THR A 273 -12.11 -11.82 -21.24
N ASP A 274 -11.12 -10.94 -21.11
CA ASP A 274 -9.71 -11.31 -21.13
C ASP A 274 -9.32 -11.92 -19.78
N VAL A 275 -9.86 -11.38 -18.68
CA VAL A 275 -9.74 -12.00 -17.36
C VAL A 275 -10.32 -13.40 -17.40
N MET A 276 -11.54 -13.56 -17.90
CA MET A 276 -12.17 -14.87 -17.99
C MET A 276 -11.35 -15.84 -18.86
N ALA A 277 -10.90 -15.41 -20.03
CA ALA A 277 -10.10 -16.22 -20.94
C ALA A 277 -8.76 -16.63 -20.31
N ALA A 278 -8.08 -15.71 -19.62
CA ALA A 278 -6.84 -15.96 -18.92
C ALA A 278 -7.03 -16.99 -17.78
N HIS A 279 -8.07 -16.84 -16.95
CA HIS A 279 -8.40 -17.79 -15.89
C HIS A 279 -8.71 -19.18 -16.45
N LEU A 280 -9.50 -19.28 -17.52
CA LEU A 280 -9.79 -20.56 -18.17
C LEU A 280 -8.54 -21.22 -18.75
N ALA A 281 -7.56 -20.41 -19.18
CA ALA A 281 -6.27 -20.90 -19.65
C ALA A 281 -5.30 -21.27 -18.51
N GLY A 282 -5.68 -21.11 -17.23
CA GLY A 282 -4.81 -21.39 -16.08
C GLY A 282 -3.92 -20.22 -15.65
N VAL A 283 -4.14 -19.02 -16.19
CA VAL A 283 -3.54 -17.77 -15.73
C VAL A 283 -4.48 -17.12 -14.71
N GLU A 284 -4.61 -17.76 -13.54
CA GLU A 284 -5.56 -17.37 -12.48
C GLU A 284 -5.22 -16.04 -11.80
N GLY A 285 -3.98 -15.54 -11.96
CA GLY A 285 -3.56 -14.24 -11.45
C GLY A 285 -4.04 -13.03 -12.27
N ALA A 286 -4.90 -13.23 -13.27
CA ALA A 286 -5.35 -12.18 -14.17
C ALA A 286 -6.46 -11.29 -13.59
N VAL A 287 -6.35 -9.98 -13.78
CA VAL A 287 -7.29 -8.95 -13.33
C VAL A 287 -7.38 -7.81 -14.34
N ALA A 288 -8.48 -7.07 -14.35
CA ALA A 288 -8.69 -5.92 -15.26
C ALA A 288 -9.21 -4.68 -14.54
N THR A 289 -8.93 -3.50 -15.08
CA THR A 289 -9.53 -2.25 -14.57
C THR A 289 -10.95 -2.08 -15.09
N CYS A 290 -11.82 -1.48 -14.27
CA CYS A 290 -13.23 -1.31 -14.60
C CYS A 290 -13.50 0.04 -15.28
N GLY A 291 -13.06 0.19 -16.53
CA GLY A 291 -13.32 1.38 -17.37
C GLY A 291 -12.57 2.63 -16.90
N THR A 292 -11.34 2.43 -16.42
CA THR A 292 -10.38 3.47 -16.03
C THR A 292 -8.96 3.01 -16.36
N ALA A 293 -8.01 3.94 -16.43
CA ALA A 293 -6.60 3.59 -16.52
C ALA A 293 -6.13 2.90 -15.23
N PHE A 294 -5.19 1.95 -15.36
CA PHE A 294 -4.48 1.38 -14.23
C PHE A 294 -3.64 2.47 -13.55
N GLY A 295 -3.58 2.46 -12.21
CA GLY A 295 -3.07 3.61 -11.44
C GLY A 295 -2.57 3.22 -10.05
N ILE A 296 -2.06 4.21 -9.31
CA ILE A 296 -1.36 4.00 -8.02
C ILE A 296 -2.20 3.21 -7.00
N ASP A 297 -3.50 3.49 -6.90
CA ASP A 297 -4.32 2.82 -5.88
C ASP A 297 -4.53 1.33 -6.19
N HIS A 298 -4.61 0.95 -7.46
CA HIS A 298 -4.56 -0.46 -7.88
C HIS A 298 -3.21 -1.11 -7.52
N ILE A 299 -2.11 -0.39 -7.71
CA ILE A 299 -0.75 -0.85 -7.34
C ILE A 299 -0.68 -1.16 -5.84
N LYS A 300 -1.20 -0.25 -4.99
CA LYS A 300 -1.22 -0.45 -3.53
C LYS A 300 -1.96 -1.72 -3.13
N ILE A 301 -3.09 -2.01 -3.78
CA ILE A 301 -3.89 -3.21 -3.51
C ILE A 301 -3.13 -4.48 -3.89
N LEU A 302 -2.58 -4.53 -5.10
CA LEU A 302 -1.81 -5.69 -5.55
C LEU A 302 -0.57 -5.93 -4.69
N ARG A 303 0.16 -4.87 -4.31
CA ARG A 303 1.31 -4.98 -3.39
C ARG A 303 0.93 -5.55 -2.04
N ARG A 304 -0.22 -5.14 -1.50
CA ARG A 304 -0.74 -5.65 -0.23
C ARG A 304 -1.00 -7.16 -0.31
N ILE A 305 -1.50 -7.64 -1.44
CA ILE A 305 -1.80 -9.06 -1.67
C ILE A 305 -0.51 -9.86 -1.89
N MET A 306 0.44 -9.36 -2.69
CA MET A 306 1.70 -10.03 -3.01
C MET A 306 2.73 -10.07 -1.86
N ARG A 307 2.44 -9.39 -0.73
CA ARG A 307 3.30 -9.28 0.46
C ARG A 307 4.75 -8.96 0.07
N ASP A 308 5.03 -7.72 -0.33
CA ASP A 308 6.34 -7.24 -0.83
C ASP A 308 7.44 -7.23 0.28
N GLU A 309 7.78 -8.41 0.80
CA GLU A 309 8.84 -8.67 1.78
C GLU A 309 10.19 -8.84 1.08
N ALA A 310 11.26 -8.38 1.74
CA ALA A 310 12.61 -8.27 1.19
C ALA A 310 13.29 -9.62 0.89
N ASP A 311 12.83 -10.71 1.50
CA ASP A 311 13.48 -12.04 1.44
C ASP A 311 12.76 -13.06 0.52
N GLY A 312 11.65 -12.67 -0.14
CA GLY A 312 10.91 -13.56 -1.05
C GLY A 312 11.23 -13.36 -2.54
N ALA A 313 10.80 -14.30 -3.39
CA ALA A 313 10.93 -14.21 -4.85
C ALA A 313 10.30 -12.92 -5.42
N PRO A 314 10.99 -12.15 -6.29
CA PRO A 314 10.54 -10.81 -6.68
C PRO A 314 9.13 -10.83 -7.26
N ALA A 315 8.27 -9.94 -6.75
CA ALA A 315 6.92 -9.78 -7.27
C ALA A 315 6.97 -9.39 -8.75
N LYS A 316 6.05 -9.92 -9.55
CA LYS A 316 5.94 -9.62 -10.98
C LYS A 316 4.57 -9.11 -11.33
N VAL A 317 4.50 -8.00 -12.03
CA VAL A 317 3.25 -7.50 -12.61
C VAL A 317 3.40 -7.43 -14.11
N ILE A 318 2.60 -8.24 -14.79
CA ILE A 318 2.66 -8.41 -16.23
C ILE A 318 1.46 -7.68 -16.81
N PHE A 319 1.71 -6.72 -17.69
CA PHE A 319 0.65 -6.03 -18.43
C PHE A 319 0.49 -6.67 -19.80
N THR A 320 -0.73 -7.08 -20.15
CA THR A 320 -1.09 -7.50 -21.49
C THR A 320 -1.88 -6.38 -22.16
N PHE A 321 -1.44 -5.95 -23.34
CA PHE A 321 -2.13 -4.91 -24.12
C PHE A 321 -2.54 -5.45 -25.48
N ASP A 322 -3.58 -4.86 -26.05
CA ASP A 322 -4.09 -5.11 -27.40
C ASP A 322 -3.14 -4.51 -28.46
N GLY A 323 -1.82 -4.76 -28.35
CA GLY A 323 -0.79 -4.33 -29.32
C GLY A 323 -0.70 -2.84 -29.65
N ASP A 324 -1.57 -1.98 -29.11
CA ASP A 324 -1.80 -0.63 -29.60
C ASP A 324 -0.91 0.42 -28.90
N ALA A 325 -0.78 1.58 -29.54
CA ALA A 325 0.04 2.67 -29.01
C ALA A 325 -0.53 3.30 -27.72
N ALA A 326 -1.81 3.07 -27.41
CA ALA A 326 -2.49 3.66 -26.26
C ALA A 326 -2.22 2.87 -24.97
N GLY A 327 -2.30 1.54 -25.01
CA GLY A 327 -1.96 0.63 -23.92
C GLY A 327 -0.50 0.78 -23.49
N GLN A 328 0.42 0.85 -24.46
CA GLN A 328 1.85 1.09 -24.21
C GLN A 328 2.11 2.45 -23.54
N LYS A 329 1.41 3.50 -23.95
CA LYS A 329 1.54 4.85 -23.39
C LYS A 329 0.95 4.94 -21.98
N ALA A 330 -0.14 4.23 -21.71
CA ALA A 330 -0.75 4.14 -20.38
C ALA A 330 0.17 3.40 -19.39
N ALA A 331 0.80 2.31 -19.83
CA ALA A 331 1.84 1.62 -19.08
C ALA A 331 2.96 2.60 -18.70
N MET A 332 3.59 3.22 -19.70
CA MET A 332 4.72 4.15 -19.51
C MET A 332 4.40 5.32 -18.57
N LYS A 333 3.13 5.78 -18.54
CA LYS A 333 2.69 6.83 -17.62
C LYS A 333 2.61 6.35 -16.17
N ALA A 334 2.12 5.15 -15.92
CA ALA A 334 2.00 4.59 -14.56
C ALA A 334 3.38 4.32 -13.90
N PHE A 335 4.46 4.18 -14.68
CA PHE A 335 5.81 3.91 -14.16
C PHE A 335 6.57 5.13 -13.66
N GLY A 336 6.14 6.35 -14.01
CA GLY A 336 6.84 7.57 -13.60
C GLY A 336 6.81 7.84 -12.09
N GLU A 337 5.88 7.20 -11.37
CA GLU A 337 5.47 7.61 -10.02
C GLU A 337 6.02 6.68 -8.91
N ASP A 338 6.37 5.41 -9.20
CA ASP A 338 6.87 4.45 -8.19
C ASP A 338 7.98 3.50 -8.70
N GLN A 339 9.15 3.58 -8.07
CA GLN A 339 10.39 2.88 -8.44
C GLN A 339 10.34 1.37 -8.30
N ARG A 340 9.87 0.88 -7.14
CA ARG A 340 9.90 -0.56 -6.85
C ARG A 340 8.94 -1.31 -7.76
N TRP A 341 7.88 -0.63 -8.17
CA TRP A 341 6.93 -1.16 -9.14
C TRP A 341 7.54 -1.27 -10.55
N ALA A 342 8.27 -0.24 -10.99
CA ALA A 342 8.85 -0.23 -12.32
C ALA A 342 9.84 -1.38 -12.56
N SER A 343 10.63 -1.77 -11.55
CA SER A 343 11.54 -2.92 -11.62
C SER A 343 10.84 -4.29 -11.56
N GLN A 344 9.59 -4.32 -11.09
CA GLN A 344 8.76 -5.52 -10.96
C GLN A 344 7.75 -5.63 -12.11
N SER A 345 7.79 -4.72 -13.09
CA SER A 345 6.79 -4.62 -14.16
C SER A 345 7.28 -5.15 -15.50
N PHE A 346 6.41 -5.91 -16.16
CA PHE A 346 6.67 -6.63 -17.40
C PHE A 346 5.55 -6.35 -18.40
N VAL A 347 5.82 -6.53 -19.69
CA VAL A 347 4.84 -6.45 -20.78
C VAL A 347 4.79 -7.80 -21.48
N ALA A 348 3.58 -8.26 -21.75
CA ALA A 348 3.31 -9.36 -22.66
C ALA A 348 2.44 -8.84 -23.81
N VAL A 349 2.90 -8.98 -25.05
CA VAL A 349 2.11 -8.58 -26.24
C VAL A 349 1.94 -9.81 -27.11
N ALA A 350 0.71 -10.15 -27.45
CA ALA A 350 0.45 -11.28 -28.33
C ALA A 350 0.96 -11.00 -29.74
N PRO A 351 1.41 -12.04 -30.46
CA PRO A 351 1.62 -11.94 -31.90
C PRO A 351 0.36 -11.40 -32.57
N ASP A 352 0.52 -10.51 -33.55
CA ASP A 352 -0.58 -9.87 -34.30
C ASP A 352 -1.48 -8.93 -33.48
N GLY A 353 -1.12 -8.63 -32.23
CA GLY A 353 -1.86 -7.68 -31.38
C GLY A 353 -3.18 -8.21 -30.82
N MET A 354 -3.35 -9.54 -30.77
CA MET A 354 -4.55 -10.18 -30.22
C MET A 354 -4.68 -9.96 -28.70
N ASP A 355 -5.90 -9.72 -28.21
CA ASP A 355 -6.19 -9.75 -26.78
C ASP A 355 -6.17 -11.21 -26.24
N PRO A 356 -6.09 -11.44 -24.92
CA PRO A 356 -6.07 -12.79 -24.36
C PRO A 356 -7.29 -13.65 -24.74
N CYS A 357 -8.46 -13.04 -24.96
CA CYS A 357 -9.69 -13.74 -25.32
C CYS A 357 -9.63 -14.24 -26.78
N ASP A 358 -9.31 -13.36 -27.71
CA ASP A 358 -9.14 -13.65 -29.13
C ASP A 358 -7.94 -14.60 -29.35
N LEU A 359 -6.84 -14.43 -28.60
CA LEU A 359 -5.70 -15.35 -28.63
C LEU A 359 -6.10 -16.77 -28.21
N ARG A 360 -6.88 -16.90 -27.13
CA ARG A 360 -7.39 -18.20 -26.66
C ARG A 360 -8.27 -18.87 -27.70
N LEU A 361 -9.13 -18.10 -28.37
CA LEU A 361 -10.01 -18.62 -29.41
C LEU A 361 -9.24 -19.05 -30.65
N ALA A 362 -8.22 -18.31 -31.05
CA ALA A 362 -7.44 -18.57 -32.25
C ALA A 362 -6.40 -19.68 -32.06
N LYS A 363 -5.72 -19.71 -30.90
CA LYS A 363 -4.50 -20.52 -30.67
C LYS A 363 -4.57 -21.41 -29.42
N GLY A 364 -5.67 -21.36 -28.65
CA GLY A 364 -5.90 -22.21 -27.49
C GLY A 364 -5.28 -21.70 -26.18
N ASP A 365 -5.54 -22.43 -25.09
CA ASP A 365 -5.16 -22.05 -23.74
C ASP A 365 -3.62 -22.00 -23.53
N ASP A 366 -2.88 -22.90 -24.19
CA ASP A 366 -1.41 -22.92 -24.14
C ASP A 366 -0.79 -21.62 -24.66
N ALA A 367 -1.41 -20.99 -25.67
CA ALA A 367 -0.91 -19.74 -26.24
C ALA A 367 -1.06 -18.56 -25.26
N VAL A 368 -2.13 -18.55 -24.45
CA VAL A 368 -2.33 -17.52 -23.42
C VAL A 368 -1.33 -17.70 -22.28
N ARG A 369 -1.01 -18.94 -21.89
CA ARG A 369 0.04 -19.22 -20.90
C ARG A 369 1.41 -18.78 -21.41
N ALA A 370 1.77 -19.16 -22.64
CA ALA A 370 3.02 -18.78 -23.27
C ALA A 370 3.18 -17.25 -23.37
N LEU A 371 2.11 -16.52 -23.74
CA LEU A 371 2.10 -15.06 -23.77
C LEU A 371 2.59 -14.44 -22.45
N VAL A 372 2.12 -14.97 -21.32
CA VAL A 372 2.46 -14.46 -19.99
C VAL A 372 3.85 -14.93 -19.54
N GLU A 373 4.27 -16.12 -19.95
CA GLU A 373 5.62 -16.64 -19.67
C GLU A 373 6.72 -15.88 -20.42
N ASP A 374 6.43 -15.46 -21.65
CA ASP A 374 7.34 -14.69 -22.52
C ASP A 374 7.35 -13.18 -22.22
N ALA A 375 6.74 -12.76 -21.11
CA ALA A 375 6.67 -11.36 -20.73
C ALA A 375 8.07 -10.73 -20.57
N VAL A 376 8.29 -9.61 -21.25
CA VAL A 376 9.57 -8.88 -21.24
C VAL A 376 9.57 -7.75 -20.21
N PRO A 377 10.72 -7.39 -19.62
CA PRO A 377 10.80 -6.25 -18.72
C PRO A 377 10.27 -4.97 -19.38
N MET A 378 9.50 -4.17 -18.64
CA MET A 378 8.87 -2.97 -19.17
C MET A 378 9.88 -1.97 -19.77
N PHE A 379 11.03 -1.79 -19.12
CA PHE A 379 12.09 -0.90 -19.62
C PHE A 379 12.65 -1.39 -20.95
N GLU A 380 12.85 -2.71 -21.11
CA GLU A 380 13.31 -3.29 -22.36
C GLU A 380 12.27 -3.06 -23.47
N PHE A 381 11.00 -3.32 -23.18
CA PHE A 381 9.91 -3.06 -24.11
C PHE A 381 9.87 -1.58 -24.56
N ALA A 382 9.95 -0.64 -23.61
CA ALA A 382 9.95 0.79 -23.90
C ALA A 382 11.13 1.22 -24.78
N VAL A 383 12.32 0.67 -24.53
CA VAL A 383 13.51 0.92 -25.34
C VAL A 383 13.29 0.41 -26.76
N ARG A 384 12.88 -0.86 -26.93
CA ARG A 384 12.65 -1.47 -28.24
C ARG A 384 11.63 -0.66 -29.06
N THR A 385 10.48 -0.34 -28.47
CA THR A 385 9.41 0.46 -29.11
C THR A 385 9.83 1.89 -29.46
N THR A 386 10.78 2.46 -28.72
CA THR A 386 11.31 3.80 -29.03
C THR A 386 12.28 3.72 -30.20
N ILE A 387 13.14 2.70 -30.21
CA ILE A 387 14.15 2.48 -31.25
C ILE A 387 13.52 2.21 -32.63
N THR A 388 12.40 1.50 -32.70
CA THR A 388 11.72 1.16 -33.98
C THR A 388 11.24 2.37 -34.79
N ARG A 389 11.26 3.57 -34.21
CA ARG A 389 10.87 4.83 -34.88
C ARG A 389 11.99 5.44 -35.71
N PHE A 390 13.20 4.91 -35.62
CA PHE A 390 14.40 5.47 -36.22
C PHE A 390 15.07 4.46 -37.16
N ASP A 391 15.72 4.96 -38.20
CA ASP A 391 16.52 4.14 -39.11
C ASP A 391 17.94 3.94 -38.57
N LEU A 392 18.21 2.76 -38.02
CA LEU A 392 19.49 2.42 -37.40
C LEU A 392 20.62 2.16 -38.41
N GLU A 393 20.33 2.07 -39.70
CA GLU A 393 21.37 1.94 -40.72
C GLU A 393 22.13 3.27 -40.91
N THR A 394 21.49 4.39 -40.60
CA THR A 394 22.08 5.73 -40.68
C THR A 394 22.77 6.15 -39.37
N ALA A 395 23.84 6.94 -39.47
CA ALA A 395 24.50 7.50 -38.29
C ALA A 395 23.56 8.47 -37.54
N GLU A 396 22.81 9.28 -38.28
CA GLU A 396 21.83 10.22 -37.75
C GLU A 396 20.71 9.51 -36.99
N GLY A 397 20.17 8.42 -37.54
CA GLY A 397 19.12 7.64 -36.90
C GLY A 397 19.60 6.93 -35.64
N ARG A 398 20.83 6.40 -35.61
CA ARG A 398 21.44 5.85 -34.38
C ARG A 398 21.58 6.91 -33.29
N VAL A 399 22.03 8.12 -33.64
CA VAL A 399 22.16 9.24 -32.69
C VAL A 399 20.79 9.70 -32.17
N GLN A 400 19.80 9.86 -33.04
CA GLN A 400 18.44 10.24 -32.66
C GLN A 400 17.79 9.18 -31.75
N ALA A 401 17.94 7.90 -32.08
CA ALA A 401 17.46 6.79 -31.26
C ALA A 401 18.13 6.81 -29.88
N MET A 402 19.46 6.99 -29.82
CA MET A 402 20.21 7.10 -28.57
C MET A 402 19.70 8.25 -27.68
N GLN A 403 19.49 9.43 -28.27
CA GLN A 403 18.94 10.60 -27.57
C GLN A 403 17.52 10.35 -27.05
N ALA A 404 16.70 9.62 -27.80
CA ALA A 404 15.33 9.29 -27.41
C ALA A 404 15.25 8.25 -26.28
N VAL A 405 16.14 7.26 -26.25
CA VAL A 405 16.15 6.22 -25.21
C VAL A 405 16.89 6.62 -23.93
N ALA A 406 17.84 7.55 -24.01
CA ALA A 406 18.63 7.98 -22.86
C ALA A 406 17.80 8.47 -21.65
N PRO A 407 16.71 9.25 -21.82
CA PRO A 407 15.80 9.62 -20.74
C PRO A 407 15.12 8.42 -20.08
N ILE A 408 14.79 7.36 -20.85
CA ILE A 408 14.15 6.14 -20.35
C ILE A 408 15.13 5.40 -19.42
N ILE A 409 16.37 5.19 -19.87
CA ILE A 409 17.42 4.54 -19.06
C ILE A 409 17.75 5.38 -17.82
N ASN A 410 17.80 6.71 -17.95
CA ASN A 410 18.05 7.60 -16.82
C ASN A 410 16.93 7.60 -15.77
N SER A 411 15.70 7.22 -16.16
CA SER A 411 14.57 7.08 -15.23
C SER A 411 14.67 5.85 -14.32
N ILE A 412 15.49 4.86 -14.68
CA ILE A 412 15.75 3.66 -13.87
C ILE A 412 16.46 4.10 -12.60
N ARG A 413 15.75 4.16 -11.48
CA ARG A 413 16.34 4.69 -10.24
C ARG A 413 17.31 3.71 -9.58
N ASP A 414 17.19 2.40 -9.79
CA ASP A 414 18.20 1.40 -9.40
C ASP A 414 19.50 1.59 -10.19
N SER A 415 20.57 2.00 -9.50
CA SER A 415 21.87 2.25 -10.10
C SER A 415 22.60 0.99 -10.54
N SER A 416 22.23 -0.18 -10.03
CA SER A 416 22.84 -1.47 -10.39
C SER A 416 22.32 -2.01 -11.71
N LEU A 417 21.07 -1.72 -12.08
CA LEU A 417 20.47 -2.15 -13.34
C LEU A 417 20.89 -1.27 -14.52
N ARG A 418 21.18 0.02 -14.30
CA ARG A 418 21.52 0.97 -15.37
C ARG A 418 22.68 0.49 -16.27
N PRO A 419 23.84 0.02 -15.75
CA PRO A 419 24.94 -0.42 -16.59
C PRO A 419 24.57 -1.57 -17.54
N GLU A 420 23.73 -2.50 -17.09
CA GLU A 420 23.28 -3.62 -17.92
C GLU A 420 22.36 -3.12 -19.05
N TYR A 421 21.39 -2.26 -18.75
CA TYR A 421 20.54 -1.65 -19.79
C TYR A 421 21.32 -0.78 -20.77
N ILE A 422 22.33 -0.03 -20.31
CA ILE A 422 23.23 0.74 -21.19
C ILE A 422 23.95 -0.20 -22.17
N ARG A 423 24.46 -1.34 -21.69
CA ARG A 423 25.13 -2.34 -22.54
C ARG A 423 24.16 -2.94 -23.56
N THR A 424 22.97 -3.32 -23.14
CA THR A 424 21.93 -3.87 -24.01
C THR A 424 21.51 -2.88 -25.10
N VAL A 425 21.25 -1.63 -24.73
CA VAL A 425 20.86 -0.57 -25.67
C VAL A 425 21.99 -0.26 -26.66
N ALA A 426 23.24 -0.20 -26.20
CA ALA A 426 24.38 -0.01 -27.08
C ALA A 426 24.48 -1.10 -28.15
N GLY A 427 24.23 -2.36 -27.77
CA GLY A 427 24.14 -3.48 -28.70
C GLY A 427 22.97 -3.36 -29.69
N MET A 428 21.79 -2.95 -29.23
CA MET A 428 20.62 -2.72 -30.10
C MET A 428 20.85 -1.59 -31.12
N LEU A 429 21.54 -0.53 -30.71
CA LEU A 429 21.80 0.64 -31.54
C LEU A 429 23.04 0.49 -32.44
N GLY A 430 23.92 -0.48 -32.17
CA GLY A 430 25.20 -0.62 -32.87
C GLY A 430 26.18 0.51 -32.58
N VAL A 431 26.18 1.04 -31.36
CA VAL A 431 27.09 2.12 -30.92
C VAL A 431 27.92 1.69 -29.72
N GLU A 432 28.97 2.45 -29.42
CA GLU A 432 29.83 2.18 -28.25
C GLU A 432 29.08 2.40 -26.94
N VAL A 433 29.32 1.52 -25.96
CA VAL A 433 28.69 1.56 -24.62
C VAL A 433 28.92 2.92 -23.94
N GLU A 434 30.11 3.49 -24.14
CA GLU A 434 30.49 4.77 -23.52
C GLU A 434 29.75 5.97 -24.13
N GLN A 435 29.34 5.88 -25.41
CA GLN A 435 28.51 6.91 -26.05
C GLN A 435 27.12 6.93 -25.43
N VAL A 436 26.49 5.77 -25.26
CA VAL A 436 25.19 5.65 -24.58
C VAL A 436 25.29 6.11 -23.12
N ARG A 437 26.35 5.71 -22.41
CA ARG A 437 26.59 6.15 -21.03
C ARG A 437 26.67 7.67 -20.93
N SER A 438 27.42 8.31 -21.82
CA SER A 438 27.58 9.76 -21.84
C SER A 438 26.25 10.48 -22.12
N GLU A 439 25.46 9.96 -23.05
CA GLU A 439 24.16 10.51 -23.41
C GLU A 439 23.13 10.38 -22.27
N VAL A 440 23.11 9.24 -21.56
CA VAL A 440 22.29 9.04 -20.35
C VAL A 440 22.66 10.03 -19.25
N GLN A 441 23.95 10.26 -19.00
CA GLN A 441 24.40 11.27 -18.04
C GLN A 441 24.01 12.69 -18.45
N ARG A 442 24.11 13.01 -19.76
CA ARG A 442 23.69 14.30 -20.31
C ARG A 442 22.20 14.53 -20.10
N ALA A 443 21.36 13.55 -20.42
CA ALA A 443 19.91 13.60 -20.20
C ALA A 443 19.55 13.84 -18.72
N GLY A 444 20.30 13.25 -17.78
CA GLY A 444 20.13 13.49 -16.35
C GLY A 444 20.45 14.93 -15.92
N ARG A 445 21.48 15.56 -16.51
CA ARG A 445 21.86 16.95 -16.22
C ARG A 445 20.86 17.97 -16.77
N VAL A 446 20.29 17.71 -17.96
CA VAL A 446 19.26 18.58 -18.56
C VAL A 446 18.00 18.62 -17.68
N LYS A 447 17.52 17.45 -17.23
CA LYS A 447 16.36 17.36 -16.34
C LYS A 447 16.58 18.04 -14.98
N ALA A 448 17.78 17.98 -14.43
CA ALA A 448 18.12 18.67 -13.17
C ALA A 448 18.14 20.20 -13.31
N ARG A 449 18.52 20.73 -14.50
CA ARG A 449 18.46 22.16 -14.81
C ARG A 449 17.03 22.67 -15.00
N GLU A 450 16.20 21.93 -15.72
CA GLU A 450 14.78 22.30 -15.94
C GLU A 450 13.99 22.37 -14.63
N VAL A 451 14.22 21.45 -13.68
CA VAL A 451 13.59 21.46 -12.35
C VAL A 451 14.10 22.63 -11.48
N SER A 452 15.35 23.04 -11.67
CA SER A 452 15.95 24.19 -10.98
C SER A 452 15.47 25.53 -11.54
N GLU A 453 15.10 25.60 -12.82
CA GLU A 453 14.60 26.81 -13.49
C GLU A 453 13.07 26.97 -13.37
N SER A 454 12.32 25.89 -13.08
CA SER A 454 10.86 25.92 -12.89
C SER A 454 10.41 26.27 -11.46
N THR A 455 11.33 26.60 -10.55
CA THR A 455 10.98 27.11 -9.21
C THR A 455 10.96 28.63 -9.25
N PRO A 456 9.82 29.33 -9.03
CA PRO A 456 9.80 30.78 -9.10
C PRO A 456 10.70 31.38 -8.02
N ALA A 457 11.69 32.17 -8.44
CA ALA A 457 12.49 32.99 -7.55
C ALA A 457 11.58 34.05 -6.88
N ARG A 458 11.57 34.09 -5.54
CA ARG A 458 10.88 35.13 -4.76
C ARG A 458 11.61 36.48 -4.93
N PRO A 459 10.94 37.56 -5.34
CA PRO A 459 11.41 38.92 -5.10
C PRO A 459 10.81 39.45 -3.79
N GLY A 460 11.63 40.18 -3.04
CA GLY A 460 11.27 40.73 -1.74
C GLY A 460 10.34 41.93 -1.75
N ASP A 461 9.74 42.11 -0.56
CA ASP A 461 9.37 43.36 0.11
C ASP A 461 8.53 44.40 -0.65
N ARG A 462 7.22 44.41 -0.35
CA ARG A 462 6.29 45.56 -0.27
C ARG A 462 4.87 45.09 0.12
N THR A 463 4.39 45.48 1.29
CA THR A 463 2.95 45.65 1.61
C THR A 463 2.43 46.95 0.93
N PRO A 464 1.11 47.20 0.71
CA PRO A 464 -0.07 46.62 1.39
C PRO A 464 -1.31 46.30 0.50
N ALA A 465 -2.35 45.78 1.18
CA ALA A 465 -3.80 45.95 0.97
C ALA A 465 -4.61 44.70 0.56
N SER A 466 -5.68 44.52 1.33
CA SER A 466 -6.66 43.44 1.42
C SER A 466 -7.49 43.17 0.17
N THR A 467 -7.92 41.92 -0.03
CA THR A 467 -9.34 41.51 0.11
C THR A 467 -9.48 39.98 0.05
N ASP A 468 -10.44 39.53 0.84
CA ASP A 468 -10.92 38.18 1.16
C ASP A 468 -11.00 37.16 0.02
N ASP A 469 -10.43 35.97 0.25
CA ASP A 469 -11.13 34.68 0.23
C ASP A 469 -10.17 33.57 0.70
N VAL A 470 -10.43 33.03 1.89
CA VAL A 470 -9.66 31.94 2.52
C VAL A 470 -10.40 30.61 2.29
N PRO A 471 -9.83 29.66 1.54
CA PRO A 471 -10.19 28.25 1.68
C PRO A 471 -9.52 27.71 2.95
N GLU A 472 -10.32 27.10 3.83
CA GLU A 472 -9.84 26.38 5.01
C GLU A 472 -8.78 25.33 4.64
N PRO A 473 -7.61 25.30 5.31
CA PRO A 473 -6.63 24.26 5.11
C PRO A 473 -7.09 22.95 5.77
N SER A 474 -7.15 21.88 4.99
CA SER A 474 -7.32 20.52 5.49
C SER A 474 -6.08 20.07 6.29
N ASP A 475 -6.30 19.49 7.47
CA ASP A 475 -5.28 19.02 8.44
C ASP A 475 -4.36 17.86 7.99
N GLN A 476 -4.03 17.72 6.70
CA GLN A 476 -3.20 16.61 6.22
C GLN A 476 -2.07 16.97 5.23
N GLU A 477 -1.62 18.22 5.19
CA GLU A 477 -0.40 18.59 4.46
C GLU A 477 0.62 19.23 5.39
N GLY A 478 1.61 18.45 5.83
CA GLY A 478 2.74 19.03 6.59
C GLY A 478 3.56 18.10 7.49
N ALA A 479 3.72 16.81 7.20
CA ALA A 479 4.80 16.04 7.81
C ALA A 479 5.85 15.73 6.73
N ALA A 480 6.85 16.62 6.60
CA ALA A 480 8.05 16.29 5.85
C ALA A 480 8.61 14.97 6.41
N ALA A 481 8.64 13.92 5.60
CA ALA A 481 9.10 12.61 6.05
C ALA A 481 10.57 12.69 6.47
N LEU A 482 10.87 12.34 7.73
CA LEU A 482 12.25 12.29 8.20
C LEU A 482 12.98 11.08 7.57
N PRO A 483 14.29 11.19 7.28
CA PRO A 483 15.08 10.09 6.75
C PRO A 483 15.04 8.85 7.66
N GLN A 484 14.93 7.66 7.07
CA GLN A 484 14.92 6.40 7.81
C GLN A 484 16.26 6.15 8.53
N PRO A 485 16.27 5.74 9.81
CA PRO A 485 17.50 5.44 10.55
C PRO A 485 18.30 4.29 9.91
N ASN A 486 19.60 4.50 9.68
CA ASN A 486 20.51 3.46 9.15
C ASN A 486 20.99 2.52 10.26
N LEU A 487 20.33 1.38 10.44
CA LEU A 487 20.65 0.40 11.48
C LEU A 487 21.96 -0.39 11.25
N ARG A 488 22.71 -0.13 10.17
CA ARG A 488 24.08 -0.68 10.03
C ARG A 488 25.10 0.08 10.88
N ASP A 489 24.79 1.30 11.29
CA ASP A 489 25.62 2.11 12.19
C ASP A 489 25.41 1.65 13.66
N PRO A 490 26.47 1.22 14.38
CA PRO A 490 26.39 0.84 15.79
C PRO A 490 25.83 1.92 16.72
N ILE A 491 26.08 3.21 16.42
CA ILE A 491 25.57 4.34 17.21
C ILE A 491 24.06 4.45 17.04
N VAL A 492 23.57 4.41 15.79
CA VAL A 492 22.12 4.45 15.47
C VAL A 492 21.39 3.23 16.05
N ARG A 493 22.04 2.06 16.09
CA ARG A 493 21.49 0.87 16.78
C ARG A 493 21.37 1.08 18.29
N THR A 494 22.35 1.73 18.91
CA THR A 494 22.35 2.02 20.35
C THR A 494 21.27 3.06 20.69
N GLU A 495 21.11 4.10 19.87
CA GLU A 495 20.00 5.06 19.97
C GLU A 495 18.63 4.37 19.91
N ARG A 496 18.47 3.47 18.94
CA ARG A 496 17.24 2.70 18.77
C ARG A 496 16.92 1.89 20.02
N GLN A 497 17.91 1.20 20.58
CA GLN A 497 17.75 0.41 21.80
C GLN A 497 17.43 1.27 23.03
N LEU A 498 18.04 2.45 23.13
CA LEU A 498 17.72 3.42 24.19
C LEU A 498 16.26 3.88 24.09
N LEU A 499 15.79 4.22 22.89
CA LEU A 499 14.39 4.62 22.67
C LEU A 499 13.40 3.49 22.95
N GLN A 500 13.73 2.25 22.55
CA GLN A 500 12.94 1.07 22.92
C GLN A 500 12.80 0.97 24.43
N ALA A 501 13.91 1.12 25.16
CA ALA A 501 13.89 1.04 26.61
C ALA A 501 13.11 2.20 27.27
N LEU A 502 13.29 3.44 26.80
CA LEU A 502 12.58 4.63 27.29
C LEU A 502 11.05 4.54 27.07
N LEU A 503 10.63 3.91 25.97
CA LEU A 503 9.20 3.72 25.66
C LEU A 503 8.57 2.56 26.42
N GLN A 504 9.29 1.44 26.58
CA GLN A 504 8.78 0.21 27.18
C GLN A 504 8.89 0.19 28.70
N TYR A 505 9.92 0.83 29.25
CA TYR A 505 10.26 0.80 30.68
C TYR A 505 10.51 2.21 31.26
N PRO A 506 9.57 3.17 31.10
CA PRO A 506 9.80 4.57 31.44
C PRO A 506 10.14 4.80 32.91
N THR A 507 9.58 4.01 33.83
CA THR A 507 9.83 4.10 35.28
C THR A 507 11.23 3.65 35.69
N ARG A 508 12.03 3.10 34.77
CA ARG A 508 13.43 2.72 35.00
C ARG A 508 14.42 3.85 34.76
N PHE A 509 13.96 4.95 34.18
CA PHE A 509 14.75 6.15 33.94
C PHE A 509 14.24 7.26 34.86
N ASN A 510 15.13 7.85 35.64
CA ASN A 510 14.77 9.05 36.39
C ASN A 510 14.79 10.28 35.46
N THR A 511 14.02 11.31 35.80
CA THR A 511 13.90 12.53 34.99
C THR A 511 15.26 13.21 34.80
N GLU A 512 16.11 13.21 35.84
CA GLU A 512 17.47 13.78 35.78
C GLU A 512 18.33 13.14 34.69
N THR A 513 18.22 11.83 34.47
CA THR A 513 18.97 11.11 33.43
C THR A 513 18.47 11.46 32.03
N ILE A 514 17.15 11.62 31.86
CA ILE A 514 16.54 12.03 30.60
C ILE A 514 16.91 13.49 30.27
N ASP A 515 16.88 14.38 31.27
CA ASP A 515 17.23 15.80 31.11
C ASP A 515 18.71 16.02 30.83
N ALA A 516 19.59 15.17 31.39
CA ALA A 516 21.03 15.23 31.15
C ALA A 516 21.43 14.75 29.76
N LEU A 517 20.58 14.05 29.02
CA LEU A 517 20.85 13.60 27.66
C LEU A 517 20.30 14.64 26.66
N PRO A 518 21.15 15.37 25.92
CA PRO A 518 20.67 16.36 24.97
C PRO A 518 20.15 15.70 23.69
N THR A 519 19.10 16.25 23.07
CA THR A 519 18.54 15.75 21.80
C THR A 519 19.59 15.66 20.69
N VAL A 520 20.55 16.58 20.67
CA VAL A 520 21.67 16.57 19.70
C VAL A 520 22.62 15.38 19.86
N ALA A 521 22.49 14.57 20.91
CA ALA A 521 23.22 13.30 21.05
C ALA A 521 22.70 12.24 20.07
N PHE A 522 21.45 12.37 19.59
CA PHE A 522 20.87 11.46 18.60
C PHE A 522 21.26 11.88 17.18
N THR A 523 21.73 10.90 16.43
CA THR A 523 22.36 11.10 15.13
C THR A 523 21.37 10.88 14.00
N ALA A 524 20.36 10.03 14.20
CA ALA A 524 19.24 9.88 13.31
C ALA A 524 18.15 10.94 13.62
N PRO A 525 17.73 11.76 12.64
CA PRO A 525 16.70 12.79 12.85
C PRO A 525 15.37 12.23 13.39
N ALA A 526 14.98 11.03 12.95
CA ALA A 526 13.78 10.37 13.45
C ALA A 526 13.91 9.93 14.92
N HIS A 527 15.08 9.50 15.37
CA HIS A 527 15.30 9.16 16.78
C HIS A 527 15.32 10.41 17.67
N ALA A 528 15.97 11.48 17.21
CA ALA A 528 15.97 12.77 17.89
C ALA A 528 14.55 13.28 18.13
N ALA A 529 13.69 13.24 17.10
CA ALA A 529 12.30 13.69 17.20
C ALA A 529 11.44 12.83 18.14
N ILE A 530 11.70 11.52 18.26
CA ILE A 530 11.04 10.67 19.27
C ILE A 530 11.52 11.05 20.66
N PHE A 531 12.82 11.28 20.83
CA PHE A 531 13.40 11.64 22.11
C PHE A 531 12.92 13.01 22.62
N ASP A 532 12.72 13.98 21.74
CA ASP A 532 12.09 15.26 22.09
C ASP A 532 10.69 15.06 22.69
N GLY A 533 9.89 14.17 22.10
CA GLY A 533 8.60 13.77 22.66
C GLY A 533 8.73 13.13 24.04
N VAL A 534 9.74 12.26 24.24
CA VAL A 534 10.02 11.63 25.55
C VAL A 534 10.36 12.67 26.60
N ARG A 535 11.24 13.63 26.29
CA ARG A 535 11.63 14.71 27.21
C ARG A 535 10.44 15.58 27.60
N ALA A 536 9.57 15.91 26.65
CA ALA A 536 8.42 16.77 26.88
C ALA A 536 7.42 16.21 27.92
N VAL A 537 7.38 14.88 28.10
CA VAL A 537 6.46 14.23 29.03
C VAL A 537 7.14 13.47 30.17
N ALA A 538 8.48 13.50 30.27
CA ALA A 538 9.28 12.71 31.21
C ALA A 538 8.82 12.82 32.68
N SER A 539 8.42 14.00 33.14
CA SER A 539 7.92 14.22 34.51
C SER A 539 6.64 13.45 34.85
N ARG A 540 5.88 13.02 33.84
CA ARG A 540 4.61 12.28 33.97
C ARG A 540 4.80 10.76 33.94
N ALA A 541 6.03 10.27 33.73
CA ALA A 541 6.32 8.85 33.53
C ALA A 541 5.81 7.93 34.66
N SER A 542 5.85 8.39 35.91
CA SER A 542 5.39 7.62 37.09
C SER A 542 3.88 7.67 37.31
N GLN A 543 3.17 8.57 36.63
CA GLN A 543 1.72 8.80 36.80
C GLN A 543 0.88 8.11 35.71
N LEU A 544 1.53 7.57 34.68
CA LEU A 544 0.88 6.99 33.50
C LEU A 544 1.13 5.49 33.44
N SER A 545 0.16 4.74 32.90
CA SER A 545 0.41 3.37 32.45
C SER A 545 1.38 3.38 31.26
N THR A 546 2.03 2.25 30.95
CA THR A 546 2.92 2.18 29.78
C THR A 546 2.22 2.58 28.47
N ALA A 547 0.96 2.18 28.30
CA ALA A 547 0.14 2.60 27.17
C ALA A 547 -0.13 4.13 27.18
N GLY A 548 -0.52 4.68 28.34
CA GLY A 548 -0.73 6.13 28.50
C GLY A 548 0.55 6.95 28.28
N TRP A 549 1.69 6.43 28.71
CA TRP A 549 3.01 7.00 28.46
C TRP A 549 3.30 7.07 26.95
N THR A 550 3.16 5.96 26.23
CA THR A 550 3.42 5.94 24.78
C THR A 550 2.49 6.88 23.99
N SER A 551 1.23 7.02 24.40
CA SER A 551 0.30 8.00 23.82
C SER A 551 0.76 9.44 24.08
N ALA A 552 1.15 9.74 25.32
CA ALA A 552 1.63 11.07 25.69
C ALA A 552 2.91 11.45 24.92
N VAL A 553 3.83 10.52 24.72
CA VAL A 553 5.03 10.74 23.89
C VAL A 553 4.66 10.96 22.42
N ALA A 554 3.69 10.23 21.87
CA ALA A 554 3.24 10.38 20.48
C ALA A 554 2.44 11.67 20.21
N GLU A 555 1.77 12.19 21.25
CA GLU A 555 1.09 13.49 21.23
C GLU A 555 2.09 14.65 21.31
N ALA A 556 3.11 14.53 22.16
CA ALA A 556 4.15 15.55 22.31
C ALA A 556 5.20 15.53 21.17
N GLY A 557 5.39 14.39 20.52
CA GLY A 557 6.36 14.20 19.43
C GLY A 557 5.83 14.58 18.04
N ALA A 558 6.74 14.70 17.07
CA ALA A 558 6.40 15.04 15.69
C ALA A 558 5.52 13.97 15.00
N LEU A 559 4.54 14.40 14.21
CA LEU A 559 3.66 13.52 13.42
C LEU A 559 4.45 12.53 12.54
N ALA A 560 5.58 12.99 11.99
CA ALA A 560 6.42 12.22 11.08
C ALA A 560 7.03 10.94 11.71
N VAL A 561 7.10 10.82 13.03
CA VAL A 561 7.77 9.68 13.72
C VAL A 561 6.80 8.73 14.43
N ARG A 562 5.48 8.93 14.33
CA ARG A 562 4.50 8.10 15.04
C ARG A 562 4.57 6.62 14.69
N GLY A 563 4.81 6.29 13.42
CA GLY A 563 5.00 4.90 12.99
C GLY A 563 6.22 4.23 13.63
N LEU A 564 7.36 4.94 13.65
CA LEU A 564 8.58 4.44 14.28
C LEU A 564 8.42 4.35 15.80
N LEU A 565 7.77 5.32 16.45
CA LEU A 565 7.47 5.26 17.89
C LEU A 565 6.64 4.01 18.25
N ALA A 566 5.60 3.71 17.47
CA ALA A 566 4.77 2.52 17.67
C ALA A 566 5.54 1.20 17.47
N GLU A 567 6.50 1.16 16.55
CA GLU A 567 7.40 0.03 16.38
C GLU A 567 8.34 -0.14 17.60
N LEU A 568 8.96 0.95 18.06
CA LEU A 568 9.92 0.91 19.17
C LEU A 568 9.27 0.61 20.52
N SER A 569 7.99 0.91 20.70
CA SER A 569 7.27 0.62 21.95
C SER A 569 6.96 -0.87 22.17
N VAL A 570 7.17 -1.72 21.16
CA VAL A 570 6.91 -3.17 21.26
C VAL A 570 8.09 -4.05 20.81
N ALA A 571 9.08 -3.47 20.12
CA ALA A 571 10.22 -4.21 19.61
C ALA A 571 11.09 -4.80 20.74
N PRO A 572 11.53 -6.07 20.65
CA PRO A 572 12.29 -6.71 21.72
C PRO A 572 13.64 -6.03 21.94
N LEU A 573 14.00 -5.82 23.21
CA LEU A 573 15.37 -5.43 23.57
C LEU A 573 16.30 -6.64 23.46
N PRO A 574 17.54 -6.49 22.97
CA PRO A 574 18.54 -7.55 22.89
C PRO A 574 19.17 -7.85 24.27
N THR A 575 18.33 -8.02 25.29
CA THR A 575 18.72 -8.39 26.65
C THR A 575 17.70 -9.36 27.24
N LYS A 576 18.12 -10.20 28.19
CA LYS A 576 17.20 -11.08 28.90
C LYS A 576 16.54 -10.29 30.02
N VAL A 577 15.21 -10.23 30.01
CA VAL A 577 14.45 -9.72 31.16
C VAL A 577 14.53 -10.70 32.32
N ASP A 578 14.50 -10.18 33.54
CA ASP A 578 14.41 -10.98 34.74
C ASP A 578 13.05 -11.71 34.77
N PRO A 579 13.00 -13.05 34.87
CA PRO A 579 11.75 -13.81 34.83
C PRO A 579 10.78 -13.51 35.99
N SER A 580 11.28 -12.99 37.11
CA SER A 580 10.49 -12.68 38.31
C SER A 580 9.89 -11.28 38.30
N THR A 581 10.57 -10.31 37.67
CA THR A 581 10.13 -8.91 37.64
C THR A 581 9.67 -8.44 36.26
N GLY A 582 10.02 -9.16 35.19
CA GLY A 582 9.75 -8.78 33.80
C GLY A 582 10.56 -7.58 33.31
N LEU A 583 11.59 -7.16 34.05
CA LEU A 583 12.38 -5.95 33.78
C LEU A 583 13.76 -6.27 33.18
N PRO A 584 14.28 -5.42 32.28
CA PRO A 584 15.66 -5.52 31.81
C PRO A 584 16.65 -5.14 32.93
N PRO A 585 17.88 -5.70 32.94
CA PRO A 585 18.90 -5.35 33.94
C PRO A 585 19.23 -3.85 33.92
N GLN A 586 19.28 -3.19 35.09
CA GLN A 586 19.58 -1.75 35.17
C GLN A 586 20.93 -1.40 34.51
N ARG A 587 21.95 -2.23 34.70
CA ARG A 587 23.27 -2.07 34.06
C ARG A 587 23.20 -2.00 32.53
N TYR A 588 22.27 -2.74 31.91
CA TYR A 588 22.07 -2.67 30.46
C TYR A 588 21.46 -1.33 30.06
N LEU A 589 20.44 -0.85 30.79
CA LEU A 589 19.82 0.45 30.53
C LEU A 589 20.82 1.60 30.69
N ASP A 590 21.62 1.58 31.76
CA ASP A 590 22.64 2.59 32.02
C ASP A 590 23.70 2.60 30.90
N SER A 591 24.07 1.42 30.37
CA SER A 591 25.01 1.32 29.25
C SER A 591 24.49 1.96 27.96
N LEU A 592 23.17 1.90 27.71
CA LEU A 592 22.55 2.53 26.54
C LEU A 592 22.56 4.05 26.65
N VAL A 593 22.18 4.58 27.82
CA VAL A 593 22.21 6.03 28.11
C VAL A 593 23.62 6.56 27.91
N ILE A 594 24.62 5.89 28.50
CA ILE A 594 26.01 6.32 28.41
C ILE A 594 26.53 6.17 26.97
N GLY A 595 26.17 5.11 26.26
CA GLY A 595 26.57 4.90 24.87
C GLY A 595 26.10 6.01 23.94
N VAL A 596 24.83 6.42 24.02
CA VAL A 596 24.30 7.53 23.22
C VAL A 596 24.94 8.86 23.63
N HIS A 597 25.10 9.10 24.93
CA HIS A 597 25.68 10.35 25.43
C HIS A 597 27.18 10.49 25.06
N ASP A 598 27.99 9.43 25.19
CA ASP A 598 29.40 9.43 24.81
C ASP A 598 29.57 9.63 23.30
N ALA A 599 28.71 9.02 22.47
CA ALA A 599 28.72 9.22 21.02
C ALA A 599 28.41 10.68 20.64
N GLY A 600 27.43 11.29 21.31
CA GLY A 600 27.09 12.71 21.15
C GLY A 600 28.24 13.64 21.53
N LEU A 601 28.85 13.44 22.71
CA LEU A 601 30.00 14.22 23.17
C LEU A 601 31.21 14.05 22.24
N SER A 602 31.48 12.83 21.77
CA SER A 602 32.57 12.54 20.83
C SER A 602 32.45 13.36 19.53
N ARG A 603 31.24 13.50 19.00
CA ARG A 603 30.97 14.31 17.81
C ARG A 603 31.18 15.79 18.06
N GLN A 604 30.64 16.32 19.16
CA GLN A 604 30.82 17.74 19.51
C GLN A 604 32.29 18.10 19.72
N ILE A 605 33.07 17.22 20.35
CA ILE A 605 34.53 17.36 20.49
C ILE A 605 35.19 17.41 19.11
N ALA A 606 34.82 16.52 18.18
CA ALA A 606 35.36 16.51 16.82
C ALA A 606 35.01 17.79 16.05
N ASP A 607 33.77 18.28 16.16
CA ASP A 607 33.29 19.49 15.50
C ASP A 607 34.00 20.74 16.04
N GLU A 608 34.15 20.88 17.36
CA GLU A 608 34.88 21.99 17.98
C GLU A 608 36.38 21.92 17.65
N THR A 609 36.98 20.73 17.66
CA THR A 609 38.38 20.53 17.22
C THR A 609 38.58 20.97 15.77
N ALA A 610 37.66 20.60 14.88
CA ALA A 610 37.70 21.01 13.48
C ALA A 610 37.48 22.52 13.32
N ALA A 611 36.60 23.13 14.12
CA ALA A 611 36.38 24.58 14.13
C ALA A 611 37.61 25.35 14.60
N ILE A 612 38.28 24.90 15.67
CA ILE A 612 39.53 25.48 16.16
C ILE A 612 40.62 25.41 15.08
N ARG A 613 40.79 24.25 14.42
CA ARG A 613 41.76 24.10 13.32
C ARG A 613 41.49 25.05 12.15
N ARG A 614 40.21 25.25 11.77
CA ARG A 614 39.83 26.19 10.72
C ARG A 614 40.18 27.63 11.10
N LEU A 615 39.91 28.03 12.35
CA LEU A 615 40.23 29.37 12.85
C LEU A 615 41.74 29.61 12.95
N GLN A 616 42.52 28.61 13.40
CA GLN A 616 43.99 28.70 13.48
C GLN A 616 44.65 28.85 12.10
N ASN A 617 44.03 28.31 11.06
CA ASN A 617 44.53 28.36 9.67
C ASN A 617 43.97 29.57 8.88
N SER A 618 43.22 30.47 9.53
CA SER A 618 42.71 31.70 8.89
C SER A 618 43.82 32.74 8.75
N PRO A 619 43.88 33.53 7.65
CA PRO A 619 44.86 34.60 7.46
C PRO A 619 44.88 35.63 8.60
N GLU A 620 43.71 35.91 9.18
CA GLU A 620 43.54 36.71 10.39
C GLU A 620 42.71 35.89 11.40
N PRO A 621 43.36 35.21 12.36
CA PRO A 621 42.66 34.37 13.34
C PRO A 621 42.01 35.22 14.43
N ASP A 622 40.69 35.11 14.58
CA ASP A 622 39.94 35.70 15.69
C ASP A 622 40.34 35.03 17.01
N GLN A 623 41.14 35.76 17.80
CA GLN A 623 41.71 35.30 19.07
C GLN A 623 40.66 35.15 20.19
N GLU A 624 39.52 35.82 20.10
CA GLU A 624 38.44 35.72 21.06
C GLU A 624 37.61 34.46 20.78
N ALA A 625 37.23 34.24 19.52
CA ALA A 625 36.55 33.02 19.08
C ALA A 625 37.38 31.74 19.34
N LEU A 626 38.70 31.81 19.17
CA LEU A 626 39.62 30.70 19.50
C LEU A 626 39.60 30.36 21.00
N ARG A 627 39.64 31.37 21.88
CA ARG A 627 39.59 31.16 23.33
C ARG A 627 38.25 30.59 23.79
N GLU A 628 37.14 31.10 23.25
CA GLU A 628 35.80 30.60 23.55
C GLU A 628 35.67 29.11 23.19
N ARG A 629 36.01 28.75 21.94
CA ARG A 629 35.91 27.36 21.48
C ARG A 629 36.87 26.41 22.19
N SER A 630 38.08 26.87 22.53
CA SER A 630 39.04 26.06 23.29
C SER A 630 38.53 25.76 24.71
N ARG A 631 37.90 26.73 25.39
CA ARG A 631 37.25 26.50 26.68
C ARG A 631 36.10 25.50 26.57
N LYS A 632 35.26 25.64 25.55
CA LYS A 632 34.16 24.70 25.30
C LYS A 632 34.65 23.27 25.01
N LEU A 633 35.75 23.13 24.28
CA LEU A 633 36.38 21.82 24.02
C LEU A 633 36.82 21.14 25.33
N ILE A 634 37.51 21.87 26.21
CA ILE A 634 37.95 21.36 27.52
C ILE A 634 36.74 20.92 28.36
N GLU A 635 35.67 21.72 28.38
CA GLU A 635 34.44 21.39 29.11
C GLU A 635 33.80 20.09 28.58
N LEU A 636 33.71 19.93 27.26
CA LEU A 636 33.18 18.71 26.64
C LEU A 636 34.05 17.48 26.97
N GLU A 637 35.38 17.61 26.95
CA GLU A 637 36.31 16.53 27.31
C GLU A 637 36.20 16.13 28.80
N MET A 638 36.09 17.12 29.69
CA MET A 638 35.85 16.87 31.12
C MET A 638 34.52 16.17 31.36
N ASN A 639 33.44 16.60 30.69
CA ASN A 639 32.12 15.98 30.79
C ASN A 639 32.14 14.53 30.27
N ARG A 640 32.81 14.27 29.15
CA ARG A 640 32.97 12.93 28.60
C ARG A 640 33.78 12.00 29.52
N THR A 641 34.82 12.53 30.16
CA THR A 641 35.62 11.77 31.14
C THR A 641 34.77 11.38 32.35
N ARG A 642 34.07 12.34 32.95
CA ARG A 642 33.14 12.08 34.07
C ARG A 642 32.06 11.06 33.72
N LEU A 643 31.54 11.09 32.49
CA LEU A 643 30.55 10.13 32.02
C LEU A 643 31.12 8.70 31.92
N ARG A 644 32.38 8.55 31.49
CA ARG A 644 33.06 7.24 31.38
C ARG A 644 33.49 6.67 32.72
N ASP A 645 33.82 7.52 33.70
CA ASP A 645 34.12 7.06 35.06
C ASP A 645 32.88 6.41 35.71
N ARG A 646 31.67 6.81 35.31
CA ARG A 646 30.40 6.17 35.71
C ARG A 646 30.14 4.80 35.08
N LEU A 647 30.87 4.41 34.02
CA LEU A 647 30.81 3.06 33.43
C LEU A 647 31.69 2.05 34.17
N THR A 648 32.71 2.54 34.88
CA THR A 648 33.76 1.72 35.52
C THR A 648 33.59 1.60 37.05
N SER A 649 32.69 2.41 37.61
CA SER A 649 32.17 2.29 38.98
C SER A 649 30.88 1.45 39.00
#